data_AF-A0A2V7U1Y3-F1
#
_entry.id   AF-A0A2V7U1Y3-F1
#
_cell.length_a   1.000
_cell.length_b   1.000
_cell.length_c   1.000
_cell.angle_alpha   90.00
_cell.angle_beta   90.00
_cell.angle_gamma   90.00
#
_symmetry.space_group_name_H-M   'P 1'
#
loop_
_entity.id
_entity.type
_entity.pdbx_description
1 polymer ?
#
loop_
_entity_poly.entity_id
_entity_poly.type
_entity_poly.pdbx_seq_one_letter_code
_entity_poly.pdbx_strand_id
1 'polypeptide(L)'
;PPRDPRLRRLTRANVGEVLPDPVTPLTASTVVTFLEHAFRDVARRAGLLPPDPLPPFLVLHRERLYLNLSLCLEIGRRLPGFMIQGGDAERLILGAGGGSAATGPASLLAWPRLAGIVGRLRRMARQLPAEIDSARAAVRTLPPRGAVERAEPVELLAMLDGLERAGGVVASAHVATTGACGVRLALLARVLAALVPGEAPPRVNRLVTGLPGLESAAPVEALESLASDVHQEPDWIAWLAQPAADAAAALRRREAPAALGARLEEFLGRWGHRGVSEGELRASSWDDDPAPLLAALRARAASPRPPGFRARAAEQLGRADETALRARLGPLRALLLHRTISGAREWVTLRETTKSLAIALVDHGRDIARAAARRLVAAGRLAQEDDVFFLSADALRTALLGSAPSPAALRRRRRRWDAESALPAPREVDLGAREAVRPAEGELRGLGVSAGVGLGNARVIQPGEVARLEPGEVLVAPVLDAALGPLLASAAGAVAEMGGLLSHGAVVARELGVPCVVDVRDATRRIRTGERIFVDGGSGQVKRGRDGGRDGADPLAPLRPVEPADEDFPPLDDHPLARESVYFNLLDPESGLGIVCSLGRKRRGRGEAILAVRGPDGRLLFGLERGEGRREDGGLAVGGLAGGGHPARLRARTRLAEHDGDAFPPGPLALLLAPRTVEVRIDLAFHPTCPAVDLCASVDEVTRRRLEPLGAHHVEQSGRAEGEVAIGDRRFRFRGTGSRDHSFGHRDWDAADHWGLFTMRLGEDVALHALAVCVRGRMVEGGFLWREGRLERLTRVEHVWEMEGDRPRGVAIEVSTDAGPPLHVRGTMISTVSVPVQPESRPGRHLAGRPWRLILDESFTRYEGAGRIGFGIAERARR
;
A
#
# COMPACT_ATOMS: atom_id res chain seq x y z
N PRO A 1 -9.56 14.97 -41.71
CA PRO A 1 -8.96 16.30 -41.41
C PRO A 1 -7.50 16.36 -41.89
N PRO A 2 -6.97 17.51 -42.38
CA PRO A 2 -5.58 17.59 -42.78
C PRO A 2 -4.69 17.37 -41.56
N ARG A 3 -3.61 16.61 -41.78
CA ARG A 3 -2.79 15.96 -40.75
C ARG A 3 -1.88 16.97 -40.07
N ASP A 4 -2.34 17.73 -39.07
CA ASP A 4 -1.39 18.33 -38.11
C ASP A 4 -0.70 17.15 -37.39
N PRO A 5 0.61 16.91 -37.62
CA PRO A 5 1.31 15.80 -36.98
C PRO A 5 1.27 15.92 -35.44
N ARG A 6 1.07 17.14 -34.93
CA ARG A 6 0.92 17.45 -33.51
C ARG A 6 -0.46 17.07 -32.95
N LEU A 7 -1.38 16.52 -33.75
CA LEU A 7 -2.68 15.97 -33.32
C LEU A 7 -2.84 14.49 -33.72
N ARG A 8 -1.74 13.80 -34.06
CA ARG A 8 -1.80 12.43 -34.60
C ARG A 8 -2.08 11.38 -33.53
N ARG A 9 -1.33 11.39 -32.43
CA ARG A 9 -1.42 10.40 -31.36
C ARG A 9 -2.17 10.97 -30.17
N LEU A 10 -3.19 10.25 -29.72
CA LEU A 10 -4.00 10.56 -28.55
C LEU A 10 -3.80 9.47 -27.51
N THR A 11 -3.82 9.83 -26.22
CA THR A 11 -3.73 8.87 -25.10
C THR A 11 -4.74 9.19 -24.00
N ARG A 12 -5.28 8.15 -23.36
CA ARG A 12 -6.10 8.26 -22.15
C ARG A 12 -5.28 8.21 -20.87
N ALA A 13 -3.96 8.04 -20.94
CA ALA A 13 -3.12 8.05 -19.74
C ALA A 13 -3.26 9.38 -18.98
N ASN A 14 -3.35 9.32 -17.65
CA ASN A 14 -3.67 10.43 -16.72
C ASN A 14 -5.08 11.03 -16.86
N VAL A 15 -5.53 11.41 -18.06
CA VAL A 15 -6.84 12.07 -18.24
C VAL A 15 -8.02 11.11 -18.15
N GLY A 16 -7.82 9.86 -18.59
CA GLY A 16 -8.80 8.78 -18.44
C GLY A 16 -8.99 8.35 -17.00
N GLU A 17 -8.06 8.68 -16.10
CA GLU A 17 -8.25 8.47 -14.65
C GLU A 17 -9.17 9.52 -14.03
N VAL A 18 -9.28 10.70 -14.64
CA VAL A 18 -10.14 11.80 -14.18
C VAL A 18 -11.54 11.68 -14.78
N LEU A 19 -11.62 11.32 -16.06
CA LEU A 19 -12.85 11.13 -16.84
C LEU A 19 -12.78 9.78 -17.58
N PRO A 20 -13.05 8.66 -16.87
CA PRO A 20 -12.94 7.30 -17.42
C PRO A 20 -14.04 6.98 -18.43
N ASP A 21 -15.20 7.60 -18.27
CA ASP A 21 -16.39 7.36 -19.09
C ASP A 21 -16.52 8.41 -20.20
N PRO A 22 -17.44 8.21 -21.17
CA PRO A 22 -17.81 9.27 -22.08
C PRO A 22 -18.29 10.51 -21.31
N VAL A 23 -17.83 11.67 -21.76
CA VAL A 23 -18.03 12.96 -21.12
C VAL A 23 -19.33 13.57 -21.63
N THR A 24 -20.15 14.09 -20.73
CA THR A 24 -21.38 14.79 -21.13
C THR A 24 -21.06 16.15 -21.77
N PRO A 25 -21.91 16.67 -22.67
CA PRO A 25 -21.74 18.01 -23.24
C PRO A 25 -21.53 19.11 -22.19
N LEU A 26 -22.18 19.02 -21.03
CA LEU A 26 -22.03 20.01 -19.97
C LEU A 26 -20.62 19.95 -19.38
N THR A 27 -20.14 18.76 -19.02
CA THR A 27 -18.76 18.56 -18.52
C THR A 27 -17.70 18.92 -19.55
N ALA A 28 -17.93 18.60 -20.82
CA ALA A 28 -17.06 18.97 -21.93
C ALA A 28 -16.90 20.49 -22.07
N SER A 29 -17.99 21.24 -21.90
CA SER A 29 -17.97 22.72 -22.02
C SER A 29 -17.57 23.45 -20.73
N THR A 30 -17.39 22.73 -19.61
CA THR A 30 -17.03 23.30 -18.30
C THR A 30 -15.69 22.73 -17.82
N VAL A 31 -15.71 21.57 -17.16
CA VAL A 31 -14.54 20.92 -16.55
C VAL A 31 -13.40 20.73 -17.54
N VAL A 32 -13.68 20.21 -18.74
CA VAL A 32 -12.65 20.00 -19.77
C VAL A 32 -12.08 21.33 -20.26
N THR A 33 -12.93 22.36 -20.41
CA THR A 33 -12.51 23.72 -20.75
C THR A 33 -11.58 24.30 -19.69
N PHE A 34 -11.86 24.14 -18.39
CA PHE A 34 -11.01 24.62 -17.31
C PHE A 34 -9.62 23.97 -17.36
N LEU A 35 -9.58 22.65 -17.58
CA LEU A 35 -8.34 21.89 -17.69
C LEU A 35 -7.51 22.28 -18.93
N GLU A 36 -8.12 22.45 -20.10
CA GLU A 36 -7.43 22.89 -21.33
C GLU A 36 -6.76 24.26 -21.12
N HIS A 37 -7.47 25.21 -20.51
CA HIS A 37 -6.92 26.52 -20.18
C HIS A 37 -5.75 26.41 -19.21
N ALA A 38 -5.89 25.61 -18.15
CA ALA A 38 -4.83 25.38 -17.16
C ALA A 38 -3.57 24.75 -17.77
N PHE A 39 -3.71 23.71 -18.61
CA PHE A 39 -2.57 23.10 -19.30
C PHE A 39 -1.82 24.11 -20.17
N ARG A 40 -2.56 24.91 -20.95
CA ARG A 40 -1.98 25.94 -21.81
C ARG A 40 -1.28 27.02 -21.00
N ASP A 41 -1.90 27.50 -19.92
CA ASP A 41 -1.36 28.54 -19.07
C ASP A 41 -0.08 28.08 -18.35
N VAL A 42 -0.10 26.91 -17.70
CA VAL A 42 1.08 26.36 -17.01
C VAL A 42 2.24 26.11 -17.98
N ALA A 43 1.96 25.54 -19.16
CA ALA A 43 2.98 25.33 -20.19
C ALA A 43 3.54 26.66 -20.73
N ARG A 44 2.71 27.70 -20.85
CA ARG A 44 3.14 29.05 -21.24
C ARG A 44 4.04 29.67 -20.18
N ARG A 45 3.64 29.63 -18.90
CA ARG A 45 4.42 30.15 -17.76
C ARG A 45 5.77 29.45 -17.62
N ALA A 46 5.84 28.15 -17.91
CA ALA A 46 7.09 27.40 -17.95
C ALA A 46 7.98 27.77 -19.16
N GLY A 47 7.39 28.36 -20.20
CA GLY A 47 8.06 28.70 -21.46
C GLY A 47 8.35 27.46 -22.31
N LEU A 48 7.43 26.49 -22.31
CA LEU A 48 7.57 25.20 -22.99
C LEU A 48 6.68 25.08 -24.24
N LEU A 49 5.76 26.03 -24.47
CA LEU A 49 4.84 25.97 -25.61
C LEU A 49 5.57 26.10 -26.97
N PRO A 50 5.13 25.34 -27.99
CA PRO A 50 5.46 25.60 -29.38
C PRO A 50 5.04 26.97 -29.91
N PRO A 51 5.65 27.45 -31.02
CA PRO A 51 5.10 28.56 -31.78
C PRO A 51 3.68 28.27 -32.23
N ASP A 52 2.84 29.31 -32.25
CA ASP A 52 1.45 29.23 -32.72
C ASP A 52 1.35 28.94 -34.23
N PRO A 53 0.23 28.35 -34.71
CA PRO A 53 -0.94 27.94 -33.94
C PRO A 53 -0.76 26.60 -33.21
N LEU A 54 -1.28 26.53 -31.97
CA LEU A 54 -1.21 25.33 -31.12
C LEU A 54 -2.48 24.46 -31.22
N PRO A 55 -2.35 23.14 -31.47
CA PRO A 55 -3.48 22.23 -31.29
C PRO A 55 -3.88 22.14 -29.81
N PRO A 56 -5.10 21.64 -29.51
CA PRO A 56 -5.54 21.48 -28.13
C PRO A 56 -4.70 20.43 -27.38
N PHE A 57 -4.55 20.59 -26.07
CA PHE A 57 -4.00 19.56 -25.18
C PHE A 57 -5.01 18.44 -24.97
N LEU A 58 -6.28 18.79 -24.85
CA LEU A 58 -7.38 17.88 -24.59
C LEU A 58 -8.26 17.71 -25.82
N VAL A 59 -8.52 16.46 -26.20
CA VAL A 59 -9.27 16.10 -27.41
C VAL A 59 -10.41 15.18 -27.03
N LEU A 60 -11.63 15.54 -27.40
CA LEU A 60 -12.78 14.63 -27.32
C LEU A 60 -12.83 13.78 -28.58
N HIS A 61 -12.52 12.49 -28.44
CA HIS A 61 -12.64 11.51 -29.51
C HIS A 61 -13.69 10.48 -29.10
N ARG A 62 -14.77 10.36 -29.89
CA ARG A 62 -15.92 9.49 -29.58
C ARG A 62 -16.50 9.73 -28.18
N GLU A 63 -16.74 11.01 -27.87
CA GLU A 63 -17.23 11.48 -26.55
C GLU A 63 -16.29 11.19 -25.37
N ARG A 64 -15.08 10.70 -25.60
CA ARG A 64 -14.11 10.39 -24.56
C ARG A 64 -12.95 11.37 -24.57
N LEU A 65 -12.47 11.73 -23.38
CA LEU A 65 -11.35 12.64 -23.22
C LEU A 65 -10.00 11.94 -23.48
N TYR A 66 -9.19 12.54 -24.34
CA TYR A 66 -7.81 12.13 -24.59
C TYR A 66 -6.87 13.31 -24.42
N LEU A 67 -5.67 13.03 -23.93
CA LEU A 67 -4.53 13.92 -23.97
C LEU A 67 -3.88 13.80 -25.36
N ASN A 68 -3.54 14.94 -25.94
CA ASN A 68 -2.79 15.03 -27.19
C ASN A 68 -1.33 14.64 -26.95
N LEU A 69 -1.06 13.35 -27.03
CA LEU A 69 0.27 12.77 -26.80
C LEU A 69 1.31 13.38 -27.74
N SER A 70 0.97 13.63 -29.01
CA SER A 70 1.88 14.26 -29.97
C SER A 70 2.40 15.62 -29.47
N LEU A 71 1.50 16.48 -28.98
CA LEU A 71 1.86 17.78 -28.41
C LEU A 71 2.67 17.64 -27.11
N CYS A 72 2.25 16.74 -26.21
CA CYS A 72 2.97 16.52 -24.95
C CYS A 72 4.40 16.02 -25.17
N LEU A 73 4.62 15.14 -26.16
CA LEU A 73 5.97 14.68 -26.54
C LEU A 73 6.82 15.81 -27.14
N GLU A 74 6.23 16.71 -27.93
CA GLU A 74 6.95 17.89 -28.44
C GLU A 74 7.36 18.83 -27.29
N ILE A 75 6.47 19.08 -26.34
CA ILE A 75 6.75 19.87 -25.13
C ILE A 75 7.84 19.18 -24.29
N GLY A 76 7.74 17.86 -24.12
CA GLY A 76 8.71 17.06 -23.38
C GLY A 76 10.13 17.17 -23.92
N ARG A 77 10.30 17.24 -25.26
CA ARG A 77 11.60 17.46 -25.91
C ARG A 77 12.26 18.80 -25.60
N ARG A 78 11.50 19.77 -25.08
CA ARG A 78 12.00 21.11 -24.70
C ARG A 78 12.44 21.17 -23.24
N LEU A 79 12.17 20.13 -22.45
CA LEU A 79 12.62 20.05 -21.07
C LEU A 79 14.13 19.75 -21.00
N PRO A 80 14.83 20.26 -19.96
CA PRO A 80 16.25 19.98 -19.75
C PRO A 80 16.59 18.48 -19.72
N GLY A 81 17.64 18.07 -20.43
CA GLY A 81 18.07 16.67 -20.52
C GLY A 81 18.56 16.03 -19.21
N PHE A 82 18.80 16.82 -18.15
CA PHE A 82 19.03 16.28 -16.81
C PHE A 82 17.72 15.94 -16.06
N MET A 83 16.57 16.44 -16.53
CA MET A 83 15.24 16.15 -16.00
C MET A 83 14.55 14.99 -16.71
N ILE A 84 14.87 14.73 -17.99
CA ILE A 84 14.27 13.69 -18.82
C ILE A 84 15.36 13.14 -19.77
N GLN A 85 15.73 11.86 -19.68
CA GLN A 85 16.57 11.19 -20.70
C GLN A 85 15.69 10.56 -21.81
N GLY A 86 16.29 10.13 -22.91
CA GLY A 86 15.57 9.60 -24.08
C GLY A 86 14.61 8.45 -23.71
N GLY A 87 13.35 8.55 -24.15
CA GLY A 87 12.26 7.62 -23.80
C GLY A 87 11.47 7.99 -22.53
N ASP A 88 12.00 8.85 -21.66
CA ASP A 88 11.41 9.14 -20.34
C ASP A 88 10.17 10.05 -20.41
N ALA A 89 10.08 10.96 -21.38
CA ALA A 89 8.90 11.83 -21.52
C ALA A 89 7.65 11.00 -21.83
N GLU A 90 7.80 10.00 -22.71
CA GLU A 90 6.73 9.10 -23.07
C GLU A 90 6.39 8.15 -21.91
N ARG A 91 7.38 7.66 -21.14
CA ARG A 91 7.14 6.89 -19.91
C ARG A 91 6.50 7.70 -18.78
N LEU A 92 6.84 8.97 -18.66
CA LEU A 92 6.23 9.87 -17.68
C LEU A 92 4.73 10.08 -17.98
N ILE A 93 4.37 10.12 -19.27
CA ILE A 93 2.99 10.31 -19.71
C ILE A 93 2.22 8.98 -19.77
N LEU A 94 2.84 7.92 -20.30
CA LEU A 94 2.21 6.62 -20.60
C LEU A 94 2.52 5.51 -19.59
N GLY A 95 3.35 5.74 -18.56
CA GLY A 95 3.74 4.69 -17.61
C GLY A 95 4.67 3.62 -18.21
N ALA A 96 4.50 2.36 -17.80
CA ALA A 96 5.43 1.26 -18.13
C ALA A 96 5.44 0.89 -19.62
N GLY A 97 4.42 1.29 -20.38
CA GLY A 97 4.30 1.05 -21.83
C GLY A 97 5.01 2.07 -22.75
N GLY A 98 5.62 3.13 -22.22
CA GLY A 98 6.28 4.16 -23.03
C GLY A 98 7.69 3.74 -23.50
N GLY A 99 7.93 3.76 -24.81
CA GLY A 99 9.24 3.43 -25.37
C GLY A 99 9.36 3.74 -26.86
N SER A 100 9.79 4.96 -27.18
CA SER A 100 10.40 5.29 -28.48
C SER A 100 11.86 5.72 -28.29
N ALA A 101 12.65 5.51 -29.35
CA ALA A 101 14.10 5.61 -29.43
C ALA A 101 14.73 6.87 -28.81
N ALA A 102 15.96 6.66 -28.31
CA ALA A 102 16.82 7.62 -27.65
C ALA A 102 16.98 8.94 -28.42
N THR A 103 16.85 10.07 -27.72
CA THR A 103 17.38 11.35 -28.18
C THR A 103 18.77 11.56 -27.63
N GLY A 104 19.71 11.95 -28.50
CA GLY A 104 21.11 12.20 -28.16
C GLY A 104 21.32 13.34 -27.16
N PRO A 105 22.56 13.50 -26.64
CA PRO A 105 22.89 14.49 -25.63
C PRO A 105 22.56 15.92 -26.08
N ALA A 106 22.13 16.76 -25.14
CA ALA A 106 21.84 18.16 -25.40
C ALA A 106 23.09 18.89 -25.92
N SER A 107 22.93 19.60 -27.04
CA SER A 107 23.98 20.47 -27.58
C SER A 107 24.40 21.54 -26.57
N LEU A 108 25.72 21.80 -26.45
CA LEU A 108 26.31 22.87 -25.64
C LEU A 108 25.77 24.28 -26.00
N LEU A 109 25.10 24.46 -27.14
CA LEU A 109 24.46 25.72 -27.54
C LEU A 109 23.12 26.01 -26.82
N ALA A 110 22.63 25.14 -25.94
CA ALA A 110 21.32 25.27 -25.27
C ALA A 110 21.35 25.89 -23.86
N TRP A 111 22.52 26.18 -23.28
CA TRP A 111 22.67 26.63 -21.88
C TRP A 111 21.87 27.90 -21.49
N PRO A 112 21.81 28.97 -22.31
CA PRO A 112 21.02 30.17 -21.97
C PRO A 112 19.51 29.89 -21.90
N ARG A 113 19.01 29.04 -22.82
CA ARG A 113 17.60 28.61 -22.83
C ARG A 113 17.28 27.75 -21.61
N LEU A 114 18.19 26.86 -21.22
CA LEU A 114 18.08 26.02 -20.03
C LEU A 114 18.01 26.84 -18.74
N ALA A 115 18.90 27.84 -18.59
CA ALA A 115 18.89 28.74 -17.44
C ALA A 115 17.56 29.52 -17.32
N GLY A 116 17.04 30.00 -18.46
CA GLY A 116 15.73 30.67 -18.52
C GLY A 116 14.57 29.78 -18.09
N ILE A 117 14.53 28.52 -18.54
CA ILE A 117 13.50 27.54 -18.14
C ILE A 117 13.59 27.25 -16.64
N VAL A 118 14.78 26.98 -16.11
CA VAL A 118 14.98 26.73 -14.68
C VAL A 118 14.58 27.94 -13.84
N GLY A 119 14.91 29.16 -14.29
CA GLY A 119 14.48 30.40 -13.63
C GLY A 119 12.96 30.55 -13.59
N ARG A 120 12.26 30.25 -14.69
CA ARG A 120 10.79 30.25 -14.76
C ARG A 120 10.17 29.21 -13.83
N LEU A 121 10.65 27.97 -13.86
CA LEU A 121 10.17 26.89 -12.98
C LEU A 121 10.38 27.22 -11.50
N ARG A 122 11.52 27.82 -11.13
CA ARG A 122 11.77 28.29 -9.76
C ARG A 122 10.81 29.40 -9.35
N ARG A 123 10.48 30.33 -10.25
CA ARG A 123 9.50 31.39 -9.99
C ARG A 123 8.11 30.80 -9.75
N MET A 124 7.67 29.89 -10.63
CA MET A 124 6.39 29.18 -10.47
C MET A 124 6.35 28.43 -9.14
N ALA A 125 7.39 27.67 -8.81
CA ALA A 125 7.46 26.93 -7.54
C ALA A 125 7.35 27.84 -6.30
N ARG A 126 7.85 29.08 -6.36
CA ARG A 126 7.72 30.07 -5.27
C ARG A 126 6.32 30.68 -5.16
N GLN A 127 5.60 30.79 -6.29
CA GLN A 127 4.24 31.35 -6.35
C GLN A 127 3.17 30.32 -6.01
N LEU A 128 3.47 29.04 -6.21
CA LEU A 128 2.52 27.94 -6.11
C LEU A 128 1.81 27.83 -4.75
N PRO A 129 2.45 28.07 -3.57
CA PRO A 129 1.71 28.12 -2.30
C PRO A 129 0.56 29.14 -2.31
N ALA A 130 0.80 30.35 -2.81
CA ALA A 130 -0.23 31.38 -2.92
C ALA A 130 -1.33 31.03 -3.94
N GLU A 131 -0.98 30.32 -5.02
CA GLU A 131 -1.95 29.79 -5.98
C GLU A 131 -2.85 28.72 -5.34
N ILE A 132 -2.29 27.84 -4.49
CA ILE A 132 -3.04 26.84 -3.74
C ILE A 132 -3.98 27.52 -2.73
N ASP A 133 -3.50 28.55 -2.02
CA ASP A 133 -4.34 29.30 -1.08
C ASP A 133 -5.49 30.03 -1.80
N SER A 134 -5.22 30.56 -2.99
CA SER A 134 -6.24 31.17 -3.85
C SER A 134 -7.27 30.14 -4.32
N ALA A 135 -6.84 28.93 -4.69
CA ALA A 135 -7.73 27.83 -5.02
C ALA A 135 -8.60 27.41 -3.82
N ARG A 136 -8.01 27.31 -2.61
CA ARG A 136 -8.77 27.04 -1.37
C ARG A 136 -9.79 28.14 -1.08
N ALA A 137 -9.42 29.40 -1.28
CA ALA A 137 -10.34 30.52 -1.09
C ALA A 137 -11.49 30.47 -2.10
N ALA A 138 -11.19 30.20 -3.38
CA ALA A 138 -12.18 30.13 -4.44
C ALA A 138 -13.23 29.03 -4.22
N VAL A 139 -12.83 27.86 -3.68
CA VAL A 139 -13.78 26.80 -3.31
C VAL A 139 -14.58 27.16 -2.06
N ARG A 140 -13.94 27.78 -1.06
CA ARG A 140 -14.62 28.19 0.20
C ARG A 140 -15.69 29.27 0.02
N THR A 141 -15.58 30.09 -1.01
CA THR A 141 -16.56 31.15 -1.32
C THR A 141 -17.71 30.68 -2.20
N LEU A 142 -17.72 29.41 -2.62
CA LEU A 142 -18.84 28.84 -3.36
C LEU A 142 -20.09 28.79 -2.45
N PRO A 143 -21.29 29.10 -2.98
CA PRO A 143 -22.52 28.99 -2.21
C PRO A 143 -22.75 27.58 -1.64
N PRO A 144 -23.27 27.44 -0.42
CA PRO A 144 -23.60 26.13 0.13
C PRO A 144 -24.75 25.47 -0.66
N ARG A 145 -24.80 24.13 -0.68
CA ARG A 145 -25.78 23.33 -1.43
C ARG A 145 -27.23 23.79 -1.23
N GLY A 146 -27.66 24.04 0.01
CA GLY A 146 -29.01 24.52 0.31
C GLY A 146 -29.33 25.94 -0.20
N ALA A 147 -28.33 26.75 -0.54
CA ALA A 147 -28.52 28.02 -1.26
C ALA A 147 -28.68 27.76 -2.77
N VAL A 148 -27.88 26.86 -3.35
CA VAL A 148 -27.99 26.45 -4.76
C VAL A 148 -29.36 25.82 -5.05
N GLU A 149 -29.86 24.98 -4.14
CA GLU A 149 -31.15 24.31 -4.29
C GLU A 149 -32.34 25.28 -4.34
N ARG A 150 -32.25 26.39 -3.59
CA ARG A 150 -33.28 27.43 -3.53
C ARG A 150 -33.09 28.54 -4.57
N ALA A 151 -31.97 28.57 -5.27
CA ALA A 151 -31.61 29.64 -6.20
C ALA A 151 -32.60 29.73 -7.38
N GLU A 152 -32.96 30.96 -7.72
CA GLU A 152 -33.72 31.31 -8.93
C GLU A 152 -32.83 31.29 -10.19
N PRO A 153 -33.41 31.23 -11.41
CA PRO A 153 -32.62 31.13 -12.64
C PRO A 153 -31.52 32.19 -12.80
N VAL A 154 -31.77 33.44 -12.39
CA VAL A 154 -30.78 34.53 -12.45
C VAL A 154 -29.62 34.30 -11.47
N GLU A 155 -29.92 33.79 -10.28
CA GLU A 155 -28.91 33.46 -9.27
C GLU A 155 -28.07 32.26 -9.73
N LEU A 156 -28.69 31.24 -10.33
CA LEU A 156 -27.99 30.10 -10.92
C LEU A 156 -27.04 30.51 -12.05
N LEU A 157 -27.40 31.50 -12.87
CA LEU A 157 -26.49 32.09 -13.87
C LEU A 157 -25.25 32.72 -13.23
N ALA A 158 -25.45 33.52 -12.18
CA ALA A 158 -24.35 34.13 -11.43
C ALA A 158 -23.45 33.07 -10.76
N MET A 159 -24.04 31.97 -10.28
CA MET A 159 -23.31 30.82 -9.73
C MET A 159 -22.51 30.08 -10.81
N LEU A 160 -23.05 29.90 -12.03
CA LEU A 160 -22.29 29.34 -13.16
C LEU A 160 -21.07 30.22 -13.52
N ASP A 161 -21.20 31.55 -13.48
CA ASP A 161 -20.07 32.46 -13.67
C ASP A 161 -19.03 32.36 -12.54
N GLY A 162 -19.49 32.17 -11.31
CA GLY A 162 -18.64 31.91 -10.16
C GLY A 162 -17.85 30.61 -10.31
N LEU A 163 -18.52 29.54 -10.74
CA LEU A 163 -17.94 28.24 -11.00
C LEU A 163 -16.83 28.32 -12.07
N GLU A 164 -17.06 29.05 -13.16
CA GLU A 164 -16.09 29.23 -14.23
C GLU A 164 -14.82 29.98 -13.77
N ARG A 165 -14.99 31.06 -12.99
CA ARG A 165 -13.86 31.79 -12.39
C ARG A 165 -13.07 30.92 -11.41
N ALA A 166 -13.76 30.21 -10.51
CA ALA A 166 -13.13 29.31 -9.55
C ALA A 166 -12.42 28.15 -10.27
N GLY A 167 -13.03 27.61 -11.33
CA GLY A 167 -12.47 26.55 -12.17
C GLY A 167 -11.14 26.89 -12.79
N GLY A 168 -10.99 28.10 -13.32
CA GLY A 168 -9.71 28.58 -13.86
C GLY A 168 -8.58 28.55 -12.81
N VAL A 169 -8.85 29.05 -11.60
CA VAL A 169 -7.87 29.13 -10.50
C VAL A 169 -7.51 27.73 -9.98
N VAL A 170 -8.53 26.91 -9.68
CA VAL A 170 -8.35 25.56 -9.12
C VAL A 170 -7.64 24.64 -10.12
N ALA A 171 -8.05 24.65 -11.39
CA ALA A 171 -7.42 23.82 -12.42
C ALA A 171 -5.96 24.21 -12.64
N SER A 172 -5.65 25.51 -12.66
CA SER A 172 -4.27 26.00 -12.83
C SER A 172 -3.37 25.56 -11.67
N ALA A 173 -3.83 25.71 -10.43
CA ALA A 173 -3.09 25.26 -9.25
C ALA A 173 -2.88 23.74 -9.25
N HIS A 174 -3.90 22.96 -9.64
CA HIS A 174 -3.80 21.50 -9.69
C HIS A 174 -2.83 21.00 -10.77
N VAL A 175 -2.87 21.56 -11.99
CA VAL A 175 -1.95 21.20 -13.07
C VAL A 175 -0.51 21.56 -12.70
N ALA A 176 -0.28 22.77 -12.15
CA ALA A 176 1.05 23.21 -11.72
C ALA A 176 1.61 22.31 -10.60
N THR A 177 0.79 21.98 -9.59
CA THR A 177 1.17 21.11 -8.47
C THR A 177 1.45 19.68 -8.92
N THR A 178 0.65 19.15 -9.85
CA THR A 178 0.89 17.82 -10.44
C THR A 178 2.22 17.77 -11.18
N GLY A 179 2.54 18.78 -11.99
CA GLY A 179 3.84 18.88 -12.65
C GLY A 179 5.02 18.96 -11.67
N ALA A 180 4.90 19.80 -10.64
CA ALA A 180 5.93 19.93 -9.60
C ALA A 180 6.15 18.64 -8.81
N CYS A 181 5.07 17.93 -8.46
CA CYS A 181 5.11 16.62 -7.81
C CYS A 181 5.85 15.58 -8.67
N GLY A 182 5.53 15.50 -9.98
CA GLY A 182 6.22 14.63 -10.92
C GLY A 182 7.74 14.88 -10.97
N VAL A 183 8.17 16.14 -10.98
CA VAL A 183 9.60 16.51 -10.95
C VAL A 183 10.28 16.07 -9.65
N ARG A 184 9.62 16.23 -8.49
CA ARG A 184 10.18 15.83 -7.19
C ARG A 184 10.35 14.32 -7.07
N LEU A 185 9.39 13.55 -7.57
CA LEU A 185 9.47 12.10 -7.59
C LEU A 185 10.54 11.59 -8.56
N ALA A 186 10.67 12.22 -9.74
CA ALA A 186 11.76 11.92 -10.66
C ALA A 186 13.13 12.20 -10.03
N LEU A 187 13.27 13.31 -9.29
CA LEU A 187 14.48 13.61 -8.54
C LEU A 187 14.77 12.57 -7.46
N LEU A 188 13.76 12.15 -6.68
CA LEU A 188 13.90 11.10 -5.69
C LEU A 188 14.36 9.79 -6.32
N ALA A 189 13.70 9.36 -7.40
CA ALA A 189 14.07 8.16 -8.14
C ALA A 189 15.53 8.22 -8.63
N ARG A 190 15.98 9.38 -9.13
CA ARG A 190 17.35 9.57 -9.62
C ARG A 190 18.39 9.57 -8.51
N VAL A 191 18.10 10.22 -7.37
CA VAL A 191 18.96 10.20 -6.19
C VAL A 191 19.07 8.77 -5.64
N LEU A 192 17.96 8.04 -5.54
CA LEU A 192 17.97 6.64 -5.13
C LEU A 192 18.76 5.77 -6.12
N ALA A 193 18.55 5.92 -7.43
CA ALA A 193 19.28 5.16 -8.44
C ALA A 193 20.81 5.39 -8.39
N ALA A 194 21.23 6.61 -8.04
CA ALA A 194 22.65 6.94 -7.88
C ALA A 194 23.26 6.42 -6.57
N LEU A 195 22.45 6.32 -5.50
CA LEU A 195 22.92 5.91 -4.17
C LEU A 195 22.81 4.40 -3.93
N VAL A 196 21.78 3.77 -4.47
CA VAL A 196 21.44 2.33 -4.33
C VAL A 196 20.96 1.76 -5.67
N PRO A 197 21.88 1.49 -6.63
CA PRO A 197 21.52 0.98 -7.95
C PRO A 197 20.73 -0.33 -7.89
N GLY A 198 19.68 -0.44 -8.71
CA GLY A 198 18.82 -1.64 -8.77
C GLY A 198 17.68 -1.69 -7.74
N GLU A 199 17.73 -0.87 -6.69
CA GLU A 199 16.71 -0.86 -5.61
C GLU A 199 15.75 0.33 -5.68
N ALA A 200 15.99 1.31 -6.56
CA ALA A 200 15.26 2.58 -6.58
C ALA A 200 13.76 2.47 -6.87
N PRO A 201 13.28 1.74 -7.92
CA PRO A 201 11.86 1.72 -8.25
C PRO A 201 10.91 1.27 -7.12
N PRO A 202 11.14 0.14 -6.41
CA PRO A 202 10.26 -0.26 -5.31
C PRO A 202 10.34 0.66 -4.09
N ARG A 203 11.48 1.34 -3.88
CA ARG A 203 11.71 2.23 -2.74
C ARG A 203 11.03 3.59 -2.88
N VAL A 204 10.94 4.14 -4.10
CA VAL A 204 10.27 5.44 -4.33
C VAL A 204 8.86 5.41 -3.75
N ASN A 205 8.08 4.37 -4.03
CA ASN A 205 6.70 4.24 -3.54
C ASN A 205 6.64 4.13 -2.03
N ARG A 206 7.39 3.19 -1.44
CA ARG A 206 7.39 2.97 0.01
C ARG A 206 7.76 4.23 0.79
N LEU A 207 8.71 5.02 0.29
CA LEU A 207 9.16 6.23 0.97
C LEU A 207 8.14 7.37 0.92
N VAL A 208 7.16 7.34 0.00
CA VAL A 208 6.12 8.38 -0.15
C VAL A 208 4.71 7.87 0.14
N THR A 209 4.58 6.74 0.83
CA THR A 209 3.29 6.15 1.26
C THR A 209 3.15 6.26 2.79
N GLY A 210 1.93 6.21 3.32
CA GLY A 210 1.67 6.32 4.76
C GLY A 210 1.85 7.75 5.23
N LEU A 211 1.43 8.72 4.42
CA LEU A 211 1.61 10.13 4.72
C LEU A 211 0.52 10.60 5.69
N PRO A 212 0.89 11.14 6.87
CA PRO A 212 -0.10 11.57 7.84
C PRO A 212 -0.95 12.71 7.28
N GLY A 213 -2.28 12.61 7.44
CA GLY A 213 -3.22 13.65 7.03
C GLY A 213 -3.45 13.75 5.52
N LEU A 214 -3.23 12.68 4.76
CA LEU A 214 -3.53 12.67 3.33
C LEU A 214 -5.05 12.72 3.09
N GLU A 215 -5.52 13.71 2.33
CA GLU A 215 -6.95 13.95 2.06
C GLU A 215 -7.68 12.73 1.47
N SER A 216 -6.99 11.89 0.68
CA SER A 216 -7.55 10.67 0.08
C SER A 216 -7.61 9.46 1.01
N ALA A 217 -6.82 9.44 2.08
CA ALA A 217 -6.87 8.38 3.09
C ALA A 217 -7.90 8.68 4.20
N ALA A 218 -8.13 9.97 4.48
CA ALA A 218 -9.05 10.45 5.52
C ALA A 218 -10.46 9.81 5.50
N PRO A 219 -11.18 9.68 4.37
CA PRO A 219 -12.51 9.05 4.38
C PRO A 219 -12.45 7.57 4.78
N VAL A 220 -11.35 6.87 4.51
CA VAL A 220 -11.23 5.46 4.88
C VAL A 220 -10.88 5.29 6.35
N GLU A 221 -10.00 6.14 6.90
CA GLU A 221 -9.75 6.16 8.35
C GLU A 221 -11.02 6.49 9.15
N ALA A 222 -11.82 7.45 8.66
CA ALA A 222 -13.10 7.78 9.26
C ALA A 222 -14.11 6.62 9.15
N LEU A 223 -14.14 5.91 8.02
CA LEU A 223 -14.98 4.73 7.83
C LEU A 223 -14.57 3.60 8.78
N GLU A 224 -13.27 3.38 8.99
CA GLU A 224 -12.76 2.39 9.95
C GLU A 224 -13.13 2.73 11.39
N SER A 225 -13.04 4.00 11.76
CA SER A 225 -13.50 4.51 13.06
C SER A 225 -14.99 4.22 13.25
N LEU A 226 -15.82 4.62 12.28
CA LEU A 226 -17.25 4.35 12.32
C LEU A 226 -17.57 2.85 12.35
N ALA A 227 -16.83 2.03 11.61
CA ALA A 227 -17.01 0.59 11.61
C ALA A 227 -16.64 -0.06 12.96
N SER A 228 -15.63 0.46 13.65
CA SER A 228 -15.30 0.05 15.01
C SER A 228 -16.43 0.38 15.99
N ASP A 229 -17.07 1.55 15.83
CA ASP A 229 -18.23 1.93 16.65
C ASP A 229 -19.42 1.01 16.36
N VAL A 230 -19.73 0.77 15.08
CA VAL A 230 -20.78 -0.17 14.64
C VAL A 230 -20.56 -1.56 15.23
N HIS A 231 -19.32 -2.05 15.24
CA HIS A 231 -19.01 -3.39 15.76
C HIS A 231 -19.37 -3.55 17.25
N GLN A 232 -19.39 -2.46 18.01
CA GLN A 232 -19.70 -2.47 19.45
C GLN A 232 -21.21 -2.36 19.74
N GLU A 233 -22.02 -1.98 18.75
CA GLU A 233 -23.43 -1.65 18.91
C GLU A 233 -24.34 -2.62 18.11
N PRO A 234 -24.96 -3.63 18.76
CA PRO A 234 -25.78 -4.63 18.08
C PRO A 234 -26.92 -4.06 17.24
N ASP A 235 -27.56 -2.97 17.70
CA ASP A 235 -28.65 -2.29 16.99
C ASP A 235 -28.17 -1.69 15.66
N TRP A 236 -26.93 -1.21 15.59
CA TRP A 236 -26.36 -0.64 14.37
C TRP A 236 -26.01 -1.73 13.36
N ILE A 237 -25.49 -2.87 13.86
CA ILE A 237 -25.24 -4.05 13.04
C ILE A 237 -26.55 -4.56 12.42
N ALA A 238 -27.61 -4.67 13.23
CA ALA A 238 -28.92 -5.11 12.77
C ALA A 238 -29.50 -4.18 11.70
N TRP A 239 -29.39 -2.85 11.88
CA TRP A 239 -29.82 -1.87 10.89
C TRP A 239 -29.02 -1.95 9.58
N LEU A 240 -27.69 -2.15 9.66
CA LEU A 240 -26.82 -2.28 8.48
C LEU A 240 -26.97 -3.63 7.77
N ALA A 241 -27.57 -4.65 8.40
CA ALA A 241 -27.73 -5.98 7.80
C ALA A 241 -28.64 -5.96 6.56
N GLN A 242 -29.55 -4.99 6.45
CA GLN A 242 -30.45 -4.84 5.32
C GLN A 242 -29.71 -4.52 4.00
N PRO A 243 -30.37 -4.67 2.83
CA PRO A 243 -29.76 -4.28 1.55
C PRO A 243 -29.32 -2.81 1.56
N ALA A 244 -28.16 -2.52 1.00
CA ALA A 244 -27.57 -1.18 1.05
C ALA A 244 -28.45 -0.09 0.42
N ALA A 245 -29.24 -0.44 -0.60
CA ALA A 245 -30.21 0.47 -1.22
C ALA A 245 -31.34 0.87 -0.24
N ASP A 246 -31.80 -0.08 0.57
CA ASP A 246 -32.85 0.15 1.56
C ASP A 246 -32.32 0.98 2.73
N ALA A 247 -31.09 0.70 3.17
CA ALA A 247 -30.37 1.52 4.16
C ALA A 247 -30.15 2.96 3.67
N ALA A 248 -29.77 3.15 2.40
CA ALA A 248 -29.65 4.47 1.80
C ALA A 248 -31.01 5.22 1.76
N ALA A 249 -32.09 4.52 1.45
CA ALA A 249 -33.44 5.11 1.44
C ALA A 249 -33.90 5.48 2.88
N ALA A 250 -33.68 4.61 3.86
CA ALA A 250 -33.99 4.85 5.27
C ALA A 250 -33.17 6.01 5.85
N LEU A 251 -31.88 6.09 5.52
CA LEU A 251 -31.02 7.21 5.93
C LEU A 251 -31.56 8.56 5.41
N ARG A 252 -31.98 8.61 4.15
CA ARG A 252 -32.59 9.83 3.56
C ARG A 252 -33.91 10.23 4.24
N ARG A 253 -34.69 9.26 4.72
CA ARG A 253 -35.91 9.49 5.51
C ARG A 253 -35.64 9.78 6.99
N ARG A 254 -34.37 9.80 7.43
CA ARG A 254 -33.93 9.94 8.82
C ARG A 254 -34.47 8.85 9.75
N GLU A 255 -34.54 7.63 9.23
CA GLU A 255 -35.00 6.42 9.93
C GLU A 255 -33.84 5.55 10.46
N ALA A 256 -32.60 6.06 10.42
CA ALA A 256 -31.46 5.41 11.05
C ALA A 256 -31.51 5.61 12.59
N PRO A 257 -30.92 4.69 13.38
CA PRO A 257 -30.69 4.91 14.81
C PRO A 257 -30.03 6.28 15.02
N ALA A 258 -30.56 7.11 15.93
CA ALA A 258 -30.22 8.54 16.00
C ALA A 258 -28.70 8.83 16.07
N ALA A 259 -27.96 8.06 16.88
CA ALA A 259 -26.52 8.18 17.00
C ALA A 259 -25.76 7.75 15.72
N LEU A 260 -26.18 6.65 15.09
CA LEU A 260 -25.63 6.21 13.81
C LEU A 260 -25.92 7.22 12.70
N GLY A 261 -27.15 7.72 12.63
CA GLY A 261 -27.58 8.76 11.70
C GLY A 261 -26.72 10.02 11.81
N ALA A 262 -26.49 10.52 13.02
CA ALA A 262 -25.63 11.68 13.26
C ALA A 262 -24.18 11.46 12.79
N ARG A 263 -23.61 10.27 13.04
CA ARG A 263 -22.25 9.91 12.60
C ARG A 263 -22.15 9.79 11.07
N LEU A 264 -23.17 9.22 10.43
CA LEU A 264 -23.25 9.13 8.97
C LEU A 264 -23.43 10.51 8.32
N GLU A 265 -24.26 11.38 8.91
CA GLU A 265 -24.43 12.76 8.47
C GLU A 265 -23.14 13.58 8.63
N GLU A 266 -22.39 13.38 9.72
CA GLU A 266 -21.06 13.99 9.90
C GLU A 266 -20.09 13.53 8.81
N PHE A 267 -20.07 12.22 8.50
CA PHE A 267 -19.23 11.66 7.46
C PHE A 267 -19.59 12.23 6.08
N LEU A 268 -20.87 12.21 5.71
CA LEU A 268 -21.36 12.72 4.43
C LEU A 268 -21.15 14.24 4.32
N GLY A 269 -21.36 15.00 5.40
CA GLY A 269 -21.09 16.43 5.40
C GLY A 269 -19.63 16.78 5.07
N ARG A 270 -18.69 15.88 5.32
CA ARG A 270 -17.26 16.10 5.08
C ARG A 270 -16.75 15.47 3.77
N TRP A 271 -17.25 14.29 3.40
CA TRP A 271 -16.76 13.51 2.26
C TRP A 271 -17.85 13.09 1.26
N GLY A 272 -19.09 13.49 1.47
CA GLY A 272 -20.25 13.11 0.65
C GLY A 272 -20.16 13.54 -0.82
N HIS A 273 -19.39 14.59 -1.11
CA HIS A 273 -19.08 15.06 -2.47
C HIS A 273 -18.27 14.06 -3.33
N ARG A 274 -17.72 12.99 -2.72
CA ARG A 274 -16.95 11.94 -3.42
C ARG A 274 -17.89 10.95 -4.10
N GLY A 275 -17.44 10.33 -5.19
CA GLY A 275 -18.23 9.35 -5.95
C GLY A 275 -17.44 8.78 -7.12
N VAL A 276 -17.84 7.63 -7.66
CA VAL A 276 -17.14 7.02 -8.81
C VAL A 276 -17.29 7.94 -10.03
N SER A 277 -16.21 8.14 -10.79
CA SER A 277 -16.18 9.07 -11.92
C SER A 277 -16.39 10.52 -11.45
N GLU A 278 -15.74 10.89 -10.34
CA GLU A 278 -15.90 12.17 -9.62
C GLU A 278 -15.60 13.42 -10.49
N GLY A 279 -14.94 13.28 -11.65
CA GLY A 279 -14.73 14.37 -12.61
C GLY A 279 -15.94 14.68 -13.52
N GLU A 280 -16.92 13.78 -13.64
CA GLU A 280 -18.10 13.95 -14.48
C GLU A 280 -19.25 14.58 -13.68
N LEU A 281 -19.90 15.61 -14.26
CA LEU A 281 -20.96 16.35 -13.57
C LEU A 281 -22.21 15.49 -13.41
N ARG A 282 -22.48 14.59 -14.37
CA ARG A 282 -23.60 13.66 -14.32
C ARG A 282 -23.43 12.51 -13.32
N ALA A 283 -22.20 12.22 -12.87
CA ALA A 283 -21.94 11.13 -11.93
C ALA A 283 -22.65 11.37 -10.57
N SER A 284 -22.93 10.29 -9.83
CA SER A 284 -23.54 10.36 -8.49
C SER A 284 -22.46 10.42 -7.42
N SER A 285 -22.61 11.34 -6.46
CA SER A 285 -21.79 11.38 -5.24
C SER A 285 -22.39 10.50 -4.13
N TRP A 286 -21.67 10.31 -3.03
CA TRP A 286 -22.16 9.60 -1.84
C TRP A 286 -23.29 10.36 -1.14
N ASP A 287 -23.35 11.69 -1.26
CA ASP A 287 -24.51 12.46 -0.83
C ASP A 287 -25.76 12.11 -1.63
N ASP A 288 -25.58 11.82 -2.92
CA ASP A 288 -26.70 11.46 -3.80
C ASP A 288 -27.14 10.02 -3.58
N ASP A 289 -26.18 9.10 -3.51
CA ASP A 289 -26.41 7.69 -3.25
C ASP A 289 -25.39 7.13 -2.24
N PRO A 290 -25.75 7.05 -0.95
CA PRO A 290 -24.87 6.52 0.09
C PRO A 290 -24.78 4.98 0.08
N ALA A 291 -25.50 4.26 -0.80
CA ALA A 291 -25.53 2.81 -0.80
C ALA A 291 -24.12 2.14 -0.90
N PRO A 292 -23.20 2.59 -1.79
CA PRO A 292 -21.86 2.01 -1.85
C PRO A 292 -21.06 2.22 -0.55
N LEU A 293 -21.22 3.38 0.09
CA LEU A 293 -20.58 3.69 1.37
C LEU A 293 -21.11 2.79 2.49
N LEU A 294 -22.43 2.61 2.58
CA LEU A 294 -23.06 1.76 3.59
C LEU A 294 -22.69 0.28 3.42
N ALA A 295 -22.59 -0.18 2.17
CA ALA A 295 -22.10 -1.54 1.88
C ALA A 295 -20.67 -1.74 2.37
N ALA A 296 -19.78 -0.76 2.13
CA ALA A 296 -18.40 -0.82 2.61
C ALA A 296 -18.30 -0.70 4.14
N LEU A 297 -19.13 0.13 4.78
CA LEU A 297 -19.23 0.23 6.24
C LEU A 297 -19.61 -1.12 6.85
N ARG A 298 -20.64 -1.78 6.30
CA ARG A 298 -21.08 -3.11 6.73
C ARG A 298 -19.98 -4.15 6.59
N ALA A 299 -19.32 -4.20 5.43
CA ALA A 299 -18.21 -5.12 5.19
C ALA A 299 -17.05 -4.90 6.17
N ARG A 300 -16.74 -3.63 6.48
CA ARG A 300 -15.69 -3.28 7.45
C ARG A 300 -16.08 -3.60 8.89
N ALA A 301 -17.32 -3.37 9.29
CA ALA A 301 -17.79 -3.62 10.66
C ALA A 301 -17.80 -5.12 11.02
N ALA A 302 -17.92 -6.00 10.02
CA ALA A 302 -17.78 -7.44 10.19
C ALA A 302 -16.35 -7.90 10.54
N SER A 303 -15.35 -7.05 10.29
CA SER A 303 -13.93 -7.32 10.62
C SER A 303 -13.25 -5.99 10.97
N PRO A 304 -13.54 -5.46 12.18
CA PRO A 304 -13.04 -4.16 12.59
C PRO A 304 -11.52 -4.21 12.75
N ARG A 305 -10.89 -3.06 12.47
CA ARG A 305 -9.46 -2.86 12.70
C ARG A 305 -9.26 -1.52 13.40
N PRO A 306 -8.12 -1.33 14.10
CA PRO A 306 -7.77 -0.02 14.63
C PRO A 306 -7.77 1.03 13.49
N PRO A 307 -8.39 2.21 13.70
CA PRO A 307 -8.40 3.24 12.68
C PRO A 307 -6.98 3.63 12.24
N GLY A 308 -6.81 3.81 10.93
CA GLY A 308 -5.54 4.17 10.31
C GLY A 308 -4.45 3.11 10.46
N PHE A 309 -4.80 1.85 10.75
CA PHE A 309 -3.83 0.77 10.93
C PHE A 309 -2.87 0.63 9.74
N ARG A 310 -3.40 0.57 8.51
CA ARG A 310 -2.58 0.42 7.31
C ARG A 310 -1.75 1.66 6.97
N ALA A 311 -2.30 2.86 7.18
CA ALA A 311 -1.56 4.10 7.02
C ALA A 311 -0.36 4.14 7.99
N ARG A 312 -0.56 3.79 9.27
CA ARG A 312 0.51 3.68 10.27
C ARG A 312 1.52 2.58 9.96
N ALA A 313 1.07 1.42 9.47
CA ALA A 313 1.96 0.33 9.06
C ALA A 313 2.88 0.78 7.91
N ALA A 314 2.30 1.41 6.89
CA ALA A 314 3.05 1.96 5.76
C ALA A 314 4.02 3.08 6.19
N GLU A 315 3.60 3.97 7.09
CA GLU A 315 4.43 5.03 7.66
C GLU A 315 5.65 4.46 8.41
N GLN A 316 5.42 3.49 9.31
CA GLN A 316 6.49 2.85 10.08
C GLN A 316 7.47 2.12 9.16
N LEU A 317 6.97 1.41 8.15
CA LEU A 317 7.80 0.75 7.16
C LEU A 317 8.62 1.74 6.33
N GLY A 318 8.02 2.84 5.86
CA GLY A 318 8.73 3.90 5.13
C GLY A 318 9.82 4.57 5.97
N ARG A 319 9.58 4.77 7.27
CA ARG A 319 10.59 5.29 8.22
C ARG A 319 11.72 4.31 8.49
N ALA A 320 11.39 3.02 8.66
CA ALA A 320 12.39 1.97 8.82
C ALA A 320 13.32 1.92 7.59
N ASP A 321 12.74 1.99 6.39
CA ASP A 321 13.49 1.97 5.13
C ASP A 321 14.40 3.19 4.94
N GLU A 322 13.89 4.39 5.26
CA GLU A 322 14.69 5.63 5.27
C GLU A 322 15.85 5.53 6.27
N THR A 323 15.61 4.96 7.45
CA THR A 323 16.63 4.79 8.50
C THR A 323 17.70 3.80 8.05
N ALA A 324 17.32 2.67 7.47
CA ALA A 324 18.23 1.65 6.94
C ALA A 324 19.14 2.23 5.84
N LEU A 325 18.56 2.99 4.89
CA LEU A 325 19.33 3.67 3.84
C LEU A 325 20.31 4.68 4.42
N ARG A 326 19.87 5.53 5.35
CA ARG A 326 20.72 6.55 5.98
C ARG A 326 21.87 5.93 6.77
N ALA A 327 21.65 4.79 7.43
CA ALA A 327 22.69 4.10 8.20
C ALA A 327 23.85 3.60 7.31
N ARG A 328 23.57 3.23 6.06
CA ARG A 328 24.56 2.80 5.06
C ARG A 328 25.33 3.96 4.42
N LEU A 329 24.78 5.18 4.48
CA LEU A 329 25.32 6.35 3.79
C LEU A 329 26.19 7.24 4.71
N GLY A 330 27.10 8.02 4.10
CA GLY A 330 27.80 9.10 4.80
C GLY A 330 26.86 10.29 5.10
N PRO A 331 27.21 11.19 6.03
CA PRO A 331 26.31 12.23 6.55
C PRO A 331 25.75 13.16 5.47
N LEU A 332 26.57 13.58 4.50
CA LEU A 332 26.14 14.46 3.41
C LEU A 332 25.14 13.76 2.45
N ARG A 333 25.41 12.50 2.10
CA ARG A 333 24.52 11.70 1.25
C ARG A 333 23.21 11.37 1.96
N ALA A 334 23.28 11.08 3.27
CA ALA A 334 22.10 10.87 4.11
C ALA A 334 21.24 12.14 4.22
N LEU A 335 21.86 13.32 4.36
CA LEU A 335 21.13 14.61 4.37
C LEU A 335 20.45 14.89 3.03
N LEU A 336 21.15 14.67 1.92
CA LEU A 336 20.59 14.83 0.57
C LEU A 336 19.39 13.91 0.34
N LEU A 337 19.52 12.62 0.72
CA LEU A 337 18.44 11.65 0.63
C LEU A 337 17.23 12.10 1.45
N HIS A 338 17.43 12.45 2.73
CA HIS A 338 16.37 12.93 3.61
C HIS A 338 15.65 14.16 3.04
N ARG A 339 16.39 15.18 2.59
CA ARG A 339 15.82 16.38 1.95
C ARG A 339 14.99 16.05 0.72
N THR A 340 15.43 15.08 -0.08
CA THR A 340 14.74 14.66 -1.30
C THR A 340 13.47 13.87 -0.99
N ILE A 341 13.51 12.97 0.01
CA ILE A 341 12.33 12.25 0.50
C ILE A 341 11.30 13.23 1.07
N SER A 342 11.71 14.12 1.99
CA SER A 342 10.81 15.10 2.61
C SER A 342 10.15 15.99 1.56
N GLY A 343 10.91 16.45 0.56
CA GLY A 343 10.35 17.19 -0.57
C GLY A 343 9.39 16.35 -1.42
N ALA A 344 9.67 15.07 -1.68
CA ALA A 344 8.71 14.24 -2.41
C ALA A 344 7.39 14.07 -1.64
N ARG A 345 7.44 13.81 -0.32
CA ARG A 345 6.27 13.66 0.56
C ARG A 345 5.40 14.92 0.57
N GLU A 346 6.01 16.09 0.81
CA GLU A 346 5.31 17.38 0.83
C GLU A 346 4.50 17.62 -0.46
N TRP A 347 5.14 17.38 -1.62
CA TRP A 347 4.53 17.66 -2.91
C TRP A 347 3.47 16.62 -3.33
N VAL A 348 3.54 15.39 -2.82
CA VAL A 348 2.45 14.42 -2.91
C VAL A 348 1.24 14.91 -2.11
N THR A 349 1.43 15.36 -0.87
CA THR A 349 0.35 15.90 -0.03
C THR A 349 -0.33 17.13 -0.65
N LEU A 350 0.46 18.08 -1.18
CA LEU A 350 -0.08 19.26 -1.86
C LEU A 350 -0.87 18.89 -3.13
N ARG A 351 -0.40 17.89 -3.88
CA ARG A 351 -1.12 17.40 -5.05
C ARG A 351 -2.48 16.82 -4.67
N GLU A 352 -2.53 15.96 -3.64
CA GLU A 352 -3.80 15.39 -3.16
C GLU A 352 -4.76 16.47 -2.65
N THR A 353 -4.24 17.49 -1.96
CA THR A 353 -5.03 18.67 -1.56
C THR A 353 -5.67 19.36 -2.77
N THR A 354 -4.89 19.73 -3.77
CA THR A 354 -5.42 20.44 -4.95
C THR A 354 -6.37 19.58 -5.77
N LYS A 355 -6.18 18.26 -5.78
CA LYS A 355 -7.13 17.32 -6.36
C LYS A 355 -8.47 17.34 -5.60
N SER A 356 -8.45 17.30 -4.28
CA SER A 356 -9.67 17.38 -3.46
C SER A 356 -10.45 18.67 -3.72
N LEU A 357 -9.76 19.81 -3.86
CA LEU A 357 -10.38 21.08 -4.23
C LEU A 357 -11.05 21.02 -5.62
N ALA A 358 -10.39 20.38 -6.58
CA ALA A 358 -10.95 20.20 -7.92
C ALA A 358 -12.22 19.33 -7.89
N ILE A 359 -12.26 18.27 -7.08
CA ILE A 359 -13.47 17.43 -6.95
C ILE A 359 -14.60 18.20 -6.26
N ALA A 360 -14.33 18.92 -5.17
CA ALA A 360 -15.34 19.74 -4.51
C ALA A 360 -15.94 20.80 -5.45
N LEU A 361 -15.12 21.39 -6.32
CA LEU A 361 -15.60 22.32 -7.36
C LEU A 361 -16.52 21.62 -8.38
N VAL A 362 -16.16 20.42 -8.83
CA VAL A 362 -16.99 19.64 -9.78
C VAL A 362 -18.33 19.28 -9.13
N ASP A 363 -18.33 18.86 -7.86
CA ASP A 363 -19.55 18.57 -7.11
C ASP A 363 -20.45 19.80 -6.95
N HIS A 364 -19.88 20.98 -6.69
CA HIS A 364 -20.65 22.22 -6.69
C HIS A 364 -21.27 22.51 -8.08
N GLY A 365 -20.54 22.23 -9.16
CA GLY A 365 -21.08 22.32 -10.53
C GLY A 365 -22.25 21.36 -10.77
N ARG A 366 -22.21 20.15 -10.19
CA ARG A 366 -23.28 19.15 -10.24
C ARG A 366 -24.53 19.64 -9.51
N ASP A 367 -24.37 20.26 -8.34
CA ASP A 367 -25.48 20.89 -7.60
C ASP A 367 -26.16 21.99 -8.42
N ILE A 368 -25.37 22.88 -9.04
CA ILE A 368 -25.91 23.95 -9.91
C ILE A 368 -26.66 23.34 -11.09
N ALA A 369 -26.09 22.33 -11.74
CA ALA A 369 -26.72 21.67 -12.90
C ALA A 369 -28.07 21.06 -12.53
N ARG A 370 -28.17 20.36 -11.39
CA ARG A 370 -29.43 19.74 -10.95
C ARG A 370 -30.46 20.75 -10.47
N ALA A 371 -30.03 21.81 -9.76
CA ALA A 371 -30.92 22.90 -9.41
C ALA A 371 -31.50 23.57 -10.68
N ALA A 372 -30.65 23.85 -11.67
CA ALA A 372 -31.09 24.35 -12.96
C ALA A 372 -32.04 23.37 -13.67
N ALA A 373 -31.75 22.06 -13.63
CA ALA A 373 -32.61 21.03 -14.20
C ALA A 373 -34.02 21.08 -13.62
N ARG A 374 -34.14 21.11 -12.28
CA ARG A 374 -35.43 21.22 -11.58
C ARG A 374 -36.22 22.45 -12.01
N ARG A 375 -35.56 23.61 -12.11
CA ARG A 375 -36.22 24.86 -12.59
C ARG A 375 -36.69 24.75 -14.03
N LEU A 376 -35.88 24.16 -14.90
CA LEU A 376 -36.20 24.02 -16.32
C LEU A 376 -37.31 22.98 -16.56
N VAL A 377 -37.36 21.91 -15.78
CA VAL A 377 -38.45 20.91 -15.82
C VAL A 377 -39.75 21.54 -15.31
N ALA A 378 -39.71 22.24 -14.17
CA ALA A 378 -40.88 22.94 -13.64
C ALA A 378 -41.44 23.99 -14.63
N ALA A 379 -40.56 24.63 -15.41
CA ALA A 379 -40.93 25.57 -16.46
C ALA A 379 -41.34 24.90 -17.80
N GLY A 380 -41.40 23.56 -17.87
CA GLY A 380 -41.74 22.80 -19.08
C GLY A 380 -40.71 22.90 -20.21
N ARG A 381 -39.49 23.37 -19.94
CA ARG A 381 -38.40 23.55 -20.92
C ARG A 381 -37.54 22.30 -21.10
N LEU A 382 -37.48 21.45 -20.07
CA LEU A 382 -36.88 20.11 -20.12
C LEU A 382 -37.93 19.06 -19.78
N ALA A 383 -37.81 17.87 -20.36
CA ALA A 383 -38.73 16.76 -20.09
C ALA A 383 -38.38 16.00 -18.80
N GLN A 384 -37.09 15.92 -18.48
CA GLN A 384 -36.56 15.23 -17.30
C GLN A 384 -35.29 15.92 -16.82
N GLU A 385 -34.95 15.78 -15.54
CA GLU A 385 -33.81 16.50 -14.94
C GLU A 385 -32.47 16.10 -15.56
N ASP A 386 -32.26 14.81 -15.85
CA ASP A 386 -31.01 14.29 -16.41
C ASP A 386 -30.68 14.84 -17.81
N ASP A 387 -31.65 15.45 -18.51
CA ASP A 387 -31.39 16.09 -19.80
C ASP A 387 -30.50 17.34 -19.71
N VAL A 388 -30.36 17.93 -18.52
CA VAL A 388 -29.51 19.10 -18.29
C VAL A 388 -28.04 18.84 -18.66
N PHE A 389 -27.54 17.64 -18.40
CA PHE A 389 -26.14 17.28 -18.64
C PHE A 389 -25.82 17.17 -20.14
N PHE A 390 -26.85 17.02 -20.98
CA PHE A 390 -26.73 16.97 -22.43
C PHE A 390 -26.80 18.35 -23.11
N LEU A 391 -26.86 19.43 -22.31
CA LEU A 391 -26.67 20.81 -22.74
C LEU A 391 -25.18 21.20 -22.60
N SER A 392 -24.69 22.10 -23.45
CA SER A 392 -23.44 22.81 -23.13
C SER A 392 -23.71 23.90 -22.09
N ALA A 393 -22.68 24.45 -21.46
CA ALA A 393 -22.78 25.57 -20.53
C ALA A 393 -23.55 26.75 -21.15
N ASP A 394 -23.25 27.12 -22.40
CA ASP A 394 -23.96 28.20 -23.11
C ASP A 394 -25.43 27.85 -23.37
N ALA A 395 -25.71 26.59 -23.73
CA ALA A 395 -27.09 26.13 -23.93
C ALA A 395 -27.87 26.10 -22.62
N LEU A 396 -27.22 25.78 -21.50
CA LEU A 396 -27.81 25.86 -20.16
C LEU A 396 -28.10 27.31 -19.76
N ARG A 397 -27.15 28.23 -20.01
CA ARG A 397 -27.31 29.66 -19.75
C ARG A 397 -28.49 30.25 -20.53
N THR A 398 -28.55 29.97 -21.83
CA THR A 398 -29.67 30.42 -22.68
C THR A 398 -31.01 29.78 -22.29
N ALA A 399 -31.00 28.54 -21.82
CA ALA A 399 -32.20 27.87 -21.32
C ALA A 399 -32.74 28.52 -20.03
N LEU A 400 -31.85 28.86 -19.10
CA LEU A 400 -32.21 29.58 -17.87
C LEU A 400 -32.82 30.97 -18.18
N LEU A 401 -32.32 31.64 -19.22
CA LEU A 401 -32.81 32.96 -19.64
C LEU A 401 -34.17 32.95 -20.36
N GLY A 402 -34.67 31.79 -20.81
CA GLY A 402 -35.93 31.78 -21.56
C GLY A 402 -36.08 30.67 -22.58
N SER A 403 -34.97 30.21 -23.14
CA SER A 403 -34.99 29.38 -24.34
C SER A 403 -35.38 27.94 -24.02
N ALA A 404 -36.11 27.29 -24.93
CA ALA A 404 -36.41 25.86 -24.83
C ALA A 404 -35.41 25.05 -25.68
N PRO A 405 -34.57 24.19 -25.09
CA PRO A 405 -33.67 23.33 -25.85
C PRO A 405 -34.45 22.33 -26.73
N SER A 406 -33.90 22.00 -27.90
CA SER A 406 -34.53 21.04 -28.81
C SER A 406 -34.56 19.61 -28.22
N PRO A 407 -35.75 19.01 -27.97
CA PRO A 407 -35.85 17.66 -27.42
C PRO A 407 -35.22 16.60 -28.33
N ALA A 408 -35.32 16.78 -29.65
CA ALA A 408 -34.71 15.88 -30.63
C ALA A 408 -33.18 15.91 -30.56
N ALA A 409 -32.58 17.08 -30.32
CA ALA A 409 -31.13 17.21 -30.16
C ALA A 409 -30.65 16.53 -28.88
N LEU A 410 -31.36 16.69 -27.75
CA LEU A 410 -31.04 16.04 -26.48
C LEU A 410 -31.10 14.51 -26.60
N ARG A 411 -32.20 13.97 -27.17
CA ARG A 411 -32.33 12.52 -27.42
C ARG A 411 -31.21 11.97 -28.30
N ARG A 412 -30.80 12.72 -29.34
CA ARG A 412 -29.68 12.33 -30.21
C ARG A 412 -28.35 12.30 -29.46
N ARG A 413 -28.08 13.30 -28.61
CA ARG A 413 -26.87 13.36 -27.79
C ARG A 413 -26.81 12.20 -26.78
N ARG A 414 -27.93 11.92 -26.10
CA ARG A 414 -28.06 10.79 -25.17
C ARG A 414 -27.80 9.46 -25.85
N ARG A 415 -28.51 9.17 -26.96
CA ARG A 415 -28.31 7.92 -27.72
C ARG A 415 -26.87 7.73 -28.17
N ARG A 416 -26.19 8.81 -28.58
CA ARG A 416 -24.78 8.77 -28.96
C ARG A 416 -23.89 8.46 -27.75
N TRP A 417 -24.14 9.12 -26.62
CA TRP A 417 -23.41 8.89 -25.37
C TRP A 417 -23.59 7.43 -24.88
N ASP A 418 -24.82 6.91 -24.90
CA ASP A 418 -25.12 5.51 -24.52
C ASP A 418 -24.40 4.52 -25.45
N ALA A 419 -24.46 4.76 -26.76
CA ALA A 419 -23.79 3.92 -27.76
C ALA A 419 -22.26 3.92 -27.60
N GLU A 420 -21.66 5.08 -27.31
CA GLU A 420 -20.23 5.18 -27.07
C GLU A 420 -19.83 4.53 -25.74
N SER A 421 -20.67 4.63 -24.70
CA SER A 421 -20.43 4.03 -23.38
C SER A 421 -20.32 2.51 -23.46
N ALA A 422 -21.06 1.86 -24.35
CA ALA A 422 -21.02 0.41 -24.56
C ALA A 422 -19.75 -0.08 -25.30
N LEU A 423 -18.94 0.82 -25.84
CA LEU A 423 -17.74 0.47 -26.61
C LEU A 423 -16.46 0.58 -25.76
N PRO A 424 -15.45 -0.26 -26.00
CA PRO A 424 -14.18 -0.16 -25.28
C PRO A 424 -13.48 1.17 -25.59
N ALA A 425 -12.84 1.73 -24.56
CA ALA A 425 -12.07 2.97 -24.66
C ALA A 425 -10.60 2.63 -24.92
N PRO A 426 -10.10 2.69 -26.16
CA PRO A 426 -8.69 2.38 -26.43
C PRO A 426 -7.79 3.36 -25.65
N ARG A 427 -6.75 2.82 -25.00
CA ARG A 427 -5.78 3.64 -24.27
C ARG A 427 -5.08 4.65 -25.18
N GLU A 428 -4.72 4.25 -26.39
CA GLU A 428 -4.07 5.08 -27.39
C GLU A 428 -4.82 5.02 -28.72
N VAL A 429 -4.87 6.14 -29.42
CA VAL A 429 -5.46 6.24 -30.76
C VAL A 429 -4.45 6.95 -31.67
N ASP A 430 -4.07 6.31 -32.77
CA ASP A 430 -3.38 6.97 -33.89
C ASP A 430 -4.44 7.33 -34.94
N LEU A 431 -4.77 8.62 -35.06
CA LEU A 431 -5.74 9.12 -36.02
C LEU A 431 -5.28 8.96 -37.49
N GLY A 432 -4.01 8.62 -37.72
CA GLY A 432 -3.45 8.34 -39.04
C GLY A 432 -3.45 6.85 -39.43
N ALA A 433 -3.72 5.94 -38.50
CA ALA A 433 -3.75 4.50 -38.76
C ALA A 433 -5.12 4.05 -39.30
N ARG A 434 -5.12 3.13 -40.26
CA ARG A 434 -6.35 2.54 -40.84
C ARG A 434 -6.84 1.28 -40.11
N GLU A 435 -6.06 0.72 -39.17
CA GLU A 435 -6.38 -0.52 -38.47
C GLU A 435 -6.70 -0.31 -36.98
N ALA A 436 -7.60 -1.15 -36.48
CA ALA A 436 -7.91 -1.28 -35.06
C ALA A 436 -6.68 -1.76 -34.28
N VAL A 437 -6.43 -1.16 -33.12
CA VAL A 437 -5.42 -1.62 -32.16
C VAL A 437 -5.72 -3.09 -31.84
N ARG A 438 -4.81 -4.00 -32.19
CA ARG A 438 -4.94 -5.43 -31.87
C ARG A 438 -4.99 -5.61 -30.34
N PRO A 439 -5.86 -6.49 -29.80
CA PRO A 439 -5.87 -6.79 -28.37
C PRO A 439 -4.49 -7.28 -27.93
N ALA A 440 -4.08 -6.92 -26.71
CA ALA A 440 -2.76 -7.29 -26.22
C ALA A 440 -2.64 -8.81 -26.03
N GLU A 441 -1.78 -9.45 -26.82
CA GLU A 441 -1.31 -10.83 -26.61
C GLU A 441 -0.08 -10.81 -25.67
N GLY A 442 0.01 -11.75 -24.72
CA GLY A 442 1.13 -11.85 -23.77
C GLY A 442 0.71 -12.05 -22.31
N GLU A 443 1.63 -11.94 -21.36
CA GLU A 443 1.32 -12.06 -19.92
C GLU A 443 0.45 -10.87 -19.43
N LEU A 444 -0.38 -11.09 -18.41
CA LEU A 444 -1.06 -10.00 -17.70
C LEU A 444 -0.03 -9.32 -16.78
N ARG A 445 0.60 -8.27 -17.28
CA ARG A 445 1.62 -7.52 -16.55
C ARG A 445 1.39 -6.02 -16.70
N GLY A 446 1.66 -5.29 -15.62
CA GLY A 446 1.55 -3.84 -15.57
C GLY A 446 2.57 -3.23 -14.61
N LEU A 447 2.25 -2.06 -14.09
CA LEU A 447 3.02 -1.35 -13.08
C LEU A 447 2.54 -1.75 -11.68
N GLY A 448 3.39 -2.41 -10.91
CA GLY A 448 3.16 -2.62 -9.48
C GLY A 448 3.22 -1.29 -8.73
N VAL A 449 2.10 -0.86 -8.16
CA VAL A 449 2.01 0.43 -7.45
C VAL A 449 1.98 0.25 -5.94
N SER A 450 1.30 -0.78 -5.44
CA SER A 450 1.21 -1.08 -4.02
C SER A 450 1.68 -2.51 -3.80
N ALA A 451 2.74 -2.68 -3.01
CA ALA A 451 3.38 -3.97 -2.79
C ALA A 451 2.48 -4.93 -1.99
N GLY A 452 2.85 -6.20 -2.00
CA GLY A 452 2.11 -7.31 -1.41
C GLY A 452 1.56 -8.24 -2.46
N VAL A 453 0.99 -9.36 -2.00
CA VAL A 453 0.38 -10.38 -2.83
C VAL A 453 -1.10 -10.46 -2.53
N GLY A 454 -1.92 -10.32 -3.57
CA GLY A 454 -3.36 -10.49 -3.51
C GLY A 454 -3.78 -11.77 -4.22
N LEU A 455 -4.58 -12.60 -3.56
CA LEU A 455 -5.16 -13.80 -4.15
C LEU A 455 -6.65 -13.84 -3.84
N GLY A 456 -7.47 -13.98 -4.87
CA GLY A 456 -8.93 -14.05 -4.70
C GLY A 456 -9.65 -14.22 -6.02
N ASN A 457 -10.98 -14.34 -5.94
CA ASN A 457 -11.83 -14.34 -7.13
C ASN A 457 -11.90 -12.92 -7.69
N ALA A 458 -11.74 -12.79 -9.00
CA ALA A 458 -11.81 -11.51 -9.68
C ALA A 458 -13.25 -10.98 -9.66
N ARG A 459 -13.40 -9.70 -9.35
CA ARG A 459 -14.64 -8.93 -9.52
C ARG A 459 -14.38 -7.86 -10.56
N VAL A 460 -14.85 -8.07 -11.78
CA VAL A 460 -14.72 -7.08 -12.86
C VAL A 460 -15.84 -6.07 -12.72
N ILE A 461 -15.49 -4.80 -12.48
CA ILE A 461 -16.43 -3.68 -12.42
C ILE A 461 -16.33 -2.90 -13.73
N GLN A 462 -17.40 -2.90 -14.51
CA GLN A 462 -17.45 -2.16 -15.77
C GLN A 462 -17.76 -0.66 -15.54
N PRO A 463 -17.39 0.22 -16.49
CA PRO A 463 -17.86 1.60 -16.56
C PRO A 463 -19.37 1.74 -16.28
N GLY A 464 -19.74 2.58 -15.31
CA GLY A 464 -21.14 2.85 -14.95
C GLY A 464 -21.88 1.75 -14.18
N GLU A 465 -21.22 0.64 -13.83
CA GLU A 465 -21.78 -0.40 -12.98
C GLU A 465 -21.72 0.01 -11.50
N VAL A 466 -22.75 -0.35 -10.71
CA VAL A 466 -22.69 -0.14 -9.26
C VAL A 466 -21.59 -1.00 -8.68
N ALA A 467 -20.57 -0.34 -8.12
CA ALA A 467 -19.41 -1.02 -7.60
C ALA A 467 -19.79 -1.86 -6.37
N ARG A 468 -19.69 -3.18 -6.49
CA ARG A 468 -19.87 -4.15 -5.40
C ARG A 468 -18.65 -5.07 -5.38
N LEU A 469 -18.14 -5.34 -4.19
CA LEU A 469 -16.99 -6.20 -3.97
C LEU A 469 -17.24 -6.98 -2.68
N GLU A 470 -17.14 -8.31 -2.76
CA GLU A 470 -17.18 -9.13 -1.54
C GLU A 470 -15.79 -9.14 -0.87
N PRO A 471 -15.71 -9.25 0.47
CA PRO A 471 -14.44 -9.33 1.17
C PRO A 471 -13.54 -10.44 0.62
N GLY A 472 -12.27 -10.11 0.34
CA GLY A 472 -11.29 -11.05 -0.21
C GLY A 472 -11.35 -11.26 -1.73
N GLU A 473 -12.26 -10.61 -2.45
CA GLU A 473 -12.21 -10.57 -3.92
C GLU A 473 -11.07 -9.65 -4.42
N VAL A 474 -10.59 -9.89 -5.65
CA VAL A 474 -9.67 -9.01 -6.36
C VAL A 474 -10.45 -8.09 -7.27
N LEU A 475 -10.38 -6.78 -7.01
CA LEU A 475 -11.05 -5.77 -7.83
C LEU A 475 -10.35 -5.63 -9.19
N VAL A 476 -11.09 -5.76 -10.28
CA VAL A 476 -10.59 -5.52 -11.64
C VAL A 476 -11.43 -4.42 -12.28
N ALA A 477 -10.81 -3.30 -12.63
CA ALA A 477 -11.52 -2.14 -13.17
C ALA A 477 -10.73 -1.45 -14.31
N PRO A 478 -11.38 -0.63 -15.16
CA PRO A 478 -10.66 0.21 -16.11
C PRO A 478 -9.75 1.22 -15.42
N VAL A 479 -10.24 1.82 -14.33
CA VAL A 479 -9.58 2.85 -13.51
C VAL A 479 -9.93 2.60 -12.04
N LEU A 480 -8.99 2.93 -11.15
CA LEU A 480 -9.24 3.01 -9.72
C LEU A 480 -9.50 4.47 -9.32
N ASP A 481 -10.66 4.73 -8.73
CA ASP A 481 -11.10 6.04 -8.22
C ASP A 481 -11.00 6.06 -6.68
N ALA A 482 -10.83 7.23 -6.04
CA ALA A 482 -10.84 7.29 -4.57
C ALA A 482 -12.18 6.93 -3.96
N ALA A 483 -13.27 7.11 -4.70
CA ALA A 483 -14.58 6.64 -4.29
C ALA A 483 -14.67 5.10 -4.21
N LEU A 484 -13.74 4.36 -4.83
CA LEU A 484 -13.60 2.93 -4.62
C LEU A 484 -12.80 2.60 -3.36
N GLY A 485 -12.22 3.59 -2.66
CA GLY A 485 -11.46 3.43 -1.44
C GLY A 485 -12.14 2.53 -0.40
N PRO A 486 -13.42 2.77 -0.06
CA PRO A 486 -14.17 1.89 0.84
C PRO A 486 -14.22 0.42 0.39
N LEU A 487 -14.38 0.15 -0.92
CA LEU A 487 -14.38 -1.20 -1.49
C LEU A 487 -12.97 -1.80 -1.50
N LEU A 488 -11.98 -1.05 -2.00
CA LEU A 488 -10.56 -1.40 -2.02
C LEU A 488 -10.07 -1.84 -0.65
N ALA A 489 -10.55 -1.18 0.40
CA ALA A 489 -10.15 -1.49 1.76
C ALA A 489 -10.47 -2.96 2.14
N SER A 490 -11.49 -3.58 1.53
CA SER A 490 -11.88 -4.99 1.71
C SER A 490 -11.33 -5.96 0.64
N ALA A 491 -10.66 -5.44 -0.39
CA ALA A 491 -10.14 -6.22 -1.50
C ALA A 491 -8.88 -7.02 -1.11
N ALA A 492 -8.75 -8.25 -1.63
CA ALA A 492 -7.49 -8.99 -1.57
C ALA A 492 -6.40 -8.37 -2.48
N GLY A 493 -6.82 -7.69 -3.54
CA GLY A 493 -5.94 -6.97 -4.46
C GLY A 493 -6.73 -6.14 -5.45
N ALA A 494 -6.03 -5.35 -6.26
CA ALA A 494 -6.63 -4.52 -7.29
C ALA A 494 -5.83 -4.58 -8.60
N VAL A 495 -6.55 -4.62 -9.73
CA VAL A 495 -5.99 -4.60 -11.08
C VAL A 495 -6.70 -3.51 -11.87
N ALA A 496 -5.92 -2.61 -12.48
CA ALA A 496 -6.46 -1.54 -13.31
C ALA A 496 -5.86 -1.53 -14.72
N GLU A 497 -6.69 -1.26 -15.74
CA GLU A 497 -6.21 -1.11 -17.12
C GLU A 497 -5.43 0.19 -17.33
N MET A 498 -5.83 1.25 -16.62
CA MET A 498 -5.21 2.56 -16.63
C MET A 498 -4.80 2.96 -15.22
N GLY A 499 -3.69 3.69 -15.13
CA GLY A 499 -3.14 4.18 -13.90
C GLY A 499 -1.63 4.37 -14.01
N GLY A 500 -1.13 5.51 -13.54
CA GLY A 500 0.29 5.72 -13.27
C GLY A 500 0.65 5.56 -11.79
N LEU A 501 1.93 5.73 -11.47
CA LEU A 501 2.44 5.81 -10.09
C LEU A 501 1.74 6.89 -9.25
N LEU A 502 1.34 7.96 -9.92
CA LEU A 502 0.66 9.11 -9.33
C LEU A 502 -0.85 9.04 -9.50
N SER A 503 -1.40 7.99 -10.10
CA SER A 503 -2.85 7.90 -10.27
C SER A 503 -3.55 7.92 -8.93
N HIS A 504 -4.73 8.54 -8.88
CA HIS A 504 -5.45 8.73 -7.62
C HIS A 504 -5.77 7.37 -6.97
N GLY A 505 -6.26 6.41 -7.76
CA GLY A 505 -6.46 5.04 -7.30
C GLY A 505 -5.19 4.30 -6.91
N ALA A 506 -4.03 4.58 -7.52
CA ALA A 506 -2.76 4.01 -7.04
C ALA A 506 -2.31 4.63 -5.72
N VAL A 507 -2.54 5.94 -5.49
CA VAL A 507 -2.31 6.56 -4.17
C VAL A 507 -3.22 5.89 -3.14
N VAL A 508 -4.53 5.81 -3.41
CA VAL A 508 -5.50 5.20 -2.50
C VAL A 508 -5.17 3.74 -2.22
N ALA A 509 -4.92 2.91 -3.23
CA ALA A 509 -4.55 1.51 -3.03
C ALA A 509 -3.26 1.36 -2.22
N ARG A 510 -2.28 2.27 -2.36
CA ARG A 510 -1.05 2.26 -1.56
C ARG A 510 -1.28 2.66 -0.10
N GLU A 511 -2.03 3.74 0.13
CA GLU A 511 -2.34 4.20 1.50
C GLU A 511 -3.21 3.18 2.24
N LEU A 512 -4.10 2.53 1.51
CA LEU A 512 -4.89 1.41 2.01
C LEU A 512 -4.13 0.12 2.07
N GLY A 513 -2.84 0.10 1.70
CA GLY A 513 -2.05 -1.10 1.49
C GLY A 513 -2.91 -2.18 0.84
N VAL A 514 -3.20 -2.11 -0.44
CA VAL A 514 -3.91 -3.16 -1.18
C VAL A 514 -2.98 -3.55 -2.31
N PRO A 515 -2.60 -4.83 -2.47
CA PRO A 515 -1.74 -5.25 -3.57
C PRO A 515 -2.32 -4.78 -4.88
N CYS A 516 -1.62 -3.91 -5.60
CA CYS A 516 -2.22 -3.21 -6.72
C CYS A 516 -1.27 -3.15 -7.91
N VAL A 517 -1.78 -3.61 -9.05
CA VAL A 517 -1.13 -3.52 -10.36
C VAL A 517 -2.01 -2.70 -11.28
N VAL A 518 -1.50 -1.57 -11.73
CA VAL A 518 -2.17 -0.73 -12.74
C VAL A 518 -1.48 -0.91 -14.08
N ASP A 519 -2.00 -0.28 -15.13
CA ASP A 519 -1.41 -0.37 -16.48
C ASP A 519 -1.43 -1.81 -17.05
N VAL A 520 -2.42 -2.63 -16.64
CA VAL A 520 -2.60 -4.00 -17.16
C VAL A 520 -3.50 -3.96 -18.40
N ARG A 521 -2.89 -4.06 -19.58
CA ARG A 521 -3.60 -3.92 -20.86
C ARG A 521 -4.75 -4.93 -21.01
N ASP A 522 -5.94 -4.42 -21.33
CA ASP A 522 -7.18 -5.19 -21.55
C ASP A 522 -7.60 -6.08 -20.36
N ALA A 523 -7.22 -5.75 -19.11
CA ALA A 523 -7.50 -6.58 -17.94
C ALA A 523 -8.98 -6.94 -17.78
N THR A 524 -9.90 -5.98 -17.96
CA THR A 524 -11.36 -6.17 -17.79
C THR A 524 -11.97 -7.05 -18.88
N ARG A 525 -11.29 -7.21 -20.02
CA ARG A 525 -11.72 -8.08 -21.12
C ARG A 525 -11.11 -9.48 -21.01
N ARG A 526 -9.89 -9.55 -20.46
CA ARG A 526 -9.11 -10.78 -20.37
C ARG A 526 -9.54 -11.57 -19.14
N ILE A 527 -9.77 -10.92 -18.00
CA ILE A 527 -10.16 -11.54 -16.74
C ILE A 527 -11.68 -11.58 -16.66
N ARG A 528 -12.27 -12.70 -16.19
CA ARG A 528 -13.72 -12.81 -15.98
C ARG A 528 -14.05 -12.74 -14.50
N THR A 529 -15.21 -12.15 -14.17
CA THR A 529 -15.74 -12.19 -12.80
C THR A 529 -15.88 -13.65 -12.33
N GLY A 530 -15.42 -13.94 -11.10
CA GLY A 530 -15.37 -15.28 -10.51
C GLY A 530 -14.07 -16.04 -10.78
N GLU A 531 -13.21 -15.57 -11.69
CA GLU A 531 -11.93 -16.21 -11.99
C GLU A 531 -10.93 -15.98 -10.86
N ARG A 532 -10.29 -17.05 -10.35
CA ARG A 532 -9.26 -16.91 -9.32
C ARG A 532 -7.98 -16.33 -9.91
N ILE A 533 -7.53 -15.19 -9.39
CA ILE A 533 -6.33 -14.49 -9.88
C ILE A 533 -5.37 -14.15 -8.75
N PHE A 534 -4.08 -14.16 -9.09
CA PHE A 534 -2.96 -13.77 -8.25
C PHE A 534 -2.44 -12.42 -8.75
N VAL A 535 -2.21 -11.48 -7.83
CA VAL A 535 -1.74 -10.12 -8.08
C VAL A 535 -0.50 -9.87 -7.22
N ASP A 536 0.66 -9.74 -7.86
CA ASP A 536 1.89 -9.26 -7.20
C ASP A 536 2.07 -7.79 -7.52
N GLY A 537 1.65 -6.95 -6.56
CA GLY A 537 1.75 -5.50 -6.67
C GLY A 537 3.17 -4.94 -6.51
N GLY A 538 4.16 -5.79 -6.18
CA GLY A 538 5.58 -5.42 -6.13
C GLY A 538 6.35 -5.69 -7.43
N SER A 539 6.01 -6.75 -8.17
CA SER A 539 6.59 -7.04 -9.50
C SER A 539 5.75 -6.52 -10.68
N GLY A 540 4.48 -6.19 -10.43
CA GLY A 540 3.51 -5.80 -11.44
C GLY A 540 2.92 -6.99 -12.20
N GLN A 541 3.00 -8.20 -11.67
CA GLN A 541 2.55 -9.42 -12.34
C GLN A 541 1.13 -9.79 -11.90
N VAL A 542 0.29 -10.19 -12.86
CA VAL A 542 -1.02 -10.78 -12.62
C VAL A 542 -1.03 -12.18 -13.26
N LYS A 543 -1.36 -13.21 -12.48
CA LYS A 543 -1.43 -14.60 -12.94
C LYS A 543 -2.85 -15.13 -12.75
N ARG A 544 -3.30 -15.97 -13.67
CA ARG A 544 -4.54 -16.75 -13.50
C ARG A 544 -4.22 -17.98 -12.66
N GLY A 545 -5.08 -18.35 -11.73
CA GLY A 545 -5.00 -19.64 -11.08
C GLY A 545 -5.33 -20.75 -12.08
N ARG A 546 -4.45 -21.74 -12.23
CA ARG A 546 -4.78 -22.96 -12.99
C ARG A 546 -5.40 -23.97 -12.04
N ASP A 547 -6.48 -24.60 -12.46
CA ASP A 547 -6.87 -25.90 -11.92
C ASP A 547 -5.86 -26.93 -12.47
N GLY A 548 -4.95 -27.37 -11.60
CA GLY A 548 -4.08 -28.56 -11.72
C GLY A 548 -3.52 -28.92 -13.11
N GLY A 549 -2.24 -28.61 -13.37
CA GLY A 549 -1.54 -29.18 -14.54
C GLY A 549 -0.11 -28.69 -14.78
N ARG A 550 0.83 -29.60 -14.48
CA ARG A 550 2.29 -29.75 -14.74
C ARG A 550 3.07 -28.64 -15.47
N ASP A 551 4.30 -28.47 -14.97
CA ASP A 551 5.48 -27.74 -15.51
C ASP A 551 5.64 -26.25 -15.19
N GLY A 552 5.33 -25.90 -13.94
CA GLY A 552 5.83 -24.71 -13.24
C GLY A 552 5.41 -24.78 -11.77
N ALA A 553 6.23 -24.27 -10.84
CA ALA A 553 5.82 -24.17 -9.43
C ALA A 553 4.57 -23.28 -9.36
N ASP A 554 3.41 -23.90 -9.15
CA ASP A 554 2.13 -23.20 -9.03
C ASP A 554 2.17 -22.35 -7.75
N PRO A 555 2.07 -21.02 -7.84
CA PRO A 555 1.98 -20.17 -6.65
C PRO A 555 0.73 -20.47 -5.80
N LEU A 556 -0.21 -21.29 -6.29
CA LEU A 556 -1.41 -21.76 -5.60
C LEU A 556 -1.32 -23.19 -5.06
N ALA A 557 -0.16 -23.85 -5.16
CA ALA A 557 -0.01 -25.19 -4.57
C ALA A 557 -0.24 -25.13 -3.05
N PRO A 558 -0.98 -26.09 -2.46
CA PRO A 558 -1.16 -26.15 -1.01
C PRO A 558 0.18 -26.23 -0.29
N LEU A 559 0.29 -25.53 0.85
CA LEU A 559 1.41 -25.75 1.76
C LEU A 559 1.40 -27.20 2.23
N ARG A 560 2.58 -27.81 2.28
CA ARG A 560 2.75 -29.20 2.73
C ARG A 560 3.53 -29.22 4.04
N PRO A 561 3.13 -30.06 5.02
CA PRO A 561 3.96 -30.35 6.18
C PRO A 561 5.34 -30.87 5.78
N VAL A 562 6.34 -30.51 6.59
CA VAL A 562 7.72 -30.99 6.52
C VAL A 562 7.79 -32.31 7.30
N GLU A 563 8.34 -33.35 6.67
CA GLU A 563 8.59 -34.62 7.34
C GLU A 563 9.97 -34.59 8.03
N PRO A 564 10.24 -35.41 9.06
CA PRO A 564 11.53 -35.44 9.75
C PRO A 564 12.76 -35.59 8.84
N ALA A 565 12.62 -36.31 7.71
CA ALA A 565 13.71 -36.50 6.75
C ALA A 565 14.05 -35.21 5.98
N ASP A 566 13.10 -34.28 5.85
CA ASP A 566 13.30 -33.00 5.17
C ASP A 566 14.09 -32.00 6.03
N GLU A 567 14.18 -32.24 7.36
CA GLU A 567 14.99 -31.44 8.29
C GLU A 567 16.46 -31.88 8.35
N ASP A 568 16.85 -32.97 7.68
CA ASP A 568 18.26 -33.37 7.54
C ASP A 568 18.93 -32.59 6.41
N PHE A 569 19.18 -31.29 6.65
CA PHE A 569 19.76 -30.39 5.65
C PHE A 569 21.12 -30.89 5.16
N PRO A 570 21.51 -30.58 3.90
CA PRO A 570 22.83 -30.93 3.39
C PRO A 570 23.96 -30.28 4.21
N PRO A 571 25.21 -30.75 4.07
CA PRO A 571 26.35 -30.09 4.69
C PRO A 571 26.45 -28.62 4.30
N LEU A 572 26.87 -27.78 5.26
CA LEU A 572 27.11 -26.35 5.02
C LEU A 572 28.18 -26.17 3.94
N ASP A 573 27.90 -25.29 2.99
CA ASP A 573 28.87 -24.86 1.99
C ASP A 573 30.03 -24.07 2.63
N ASP A 574 31.18 -24.01 1.96
CA ASP A 574 32.36 -23.27 2.46
C ASP A 574 32.21 -21.76 2.25
N HIS A 575 31.08 -21.19 2.66
CA HIS A 575 30.80 -19.77 2.63
C HIS A 575 30.88 -19.18 4.05
N PRO A 576 31.47 -17.99 4.27
CA PRO A 576 31.60 -17.38 5.59
C PRO A 576 30.26 -17.07 6.28
N LEU A 577 29.18 -16.93 5.49
CA LEU A 577 27.83 -16.69 6.01
C LEU A 577 26.98 -17.96 6.12
N ALA A 578 27.51 -19.12 5.72
CA ALA A 578 26.81 -20.40 5.84
C ALA A 578 26.54 -20.72 7.31
N ARG A 579 25.26 -20.90 7.64
CA ARG A 579 24.81 -21.32 8.97
C ARG A 579 23.68 -22.33 8.89
N GLU A 580 23.71 -23.23 9.84
CA GLU A 580 22.60 -24.07 10.26
C GLU A 580 22.27 -23.68 11.70
N SER A 581 20.99 -23.53 12.04
CA SER A 581 20.61 -23.08 13.37
C SER A 581 19.29 -23.69 13.83
N VAL A 582 19.23 -24.06 15.11
CA VAL A 582 18.02 -24.53 15.80
C VAL A 582 17.67 -23.54 16.89
N TYR A 583 16.42 -23.11 16.96
CA TYR A 583 15.93 -22.18 17.97
C TYR A 583 14.81 -22.79 18.79
N PHE A 584 14.74 -22.40 20.07
CA PHE A 584 13.63 -22.66 20.96
C PHE A 584 13.24 -21.38 21.68
N ASN A 585 11.97 -21.02 21.51
CA ASN A 585 11.39 -19.79 22.01
C ASN A 585 10.16 -20.15 22.85
N LEU A 586 10.35 -20.29 24.16
CA LEU A 586 9.39 -20.92 25.07
C LEU A 586 8.99 -19.97 26.20
N LEU A 587 7.70 -19.95 26.54
CA LEU A 587 7.18 -19.19 27.66
C LEU A 587 6.23 -20.05 28.50
N ASP A 588 6.50 -20.12 29.79
CA ASP A 588 5.59 -20.64 30.81
C ASP A 588 4.93 -19.45 31.53
N PRO A 589 3.64 -19.17 31.24
CA PRO A 589 2.93 -18.05 31.85
C PRO A 589 2.61 -18.27 33.34
N GLU A 590 2.53 -19.52 33.82
CA GLU A 590 2.23 -19.81 35.23
C GLU A 590 3.47 -19.57 36.09
N SER A 591 4.62 -20.09 35.66
CA SER A 591 5.88 -19.89 36.38
C SER A 591 6.53 -18.54 36.07
N GLY A 592 6.13 -17.87 34.98
CA GLY A 592 6.75 -16.66 34.47
C GLY A 592 8.12 -16.89 33.80
N LEU A 593 8.51 -18.14 33.53
CA LEU A 593 9.80 -18.46 32.92
C LEU A 593 9.74 -18.26 31.41
N GLY A 594 10.69 -17.49 30.87
CA GLY A 594 10.91 -17.37 29.44
C GLY A 594 12.27 -17.96 29.05
N ILE A 595 12.32 -18.70 27.95
CA ILE A 595 13.56 -19.30 27.44
C ILE A 595 13.70 -18.94 25.97
N VAL A 596 14.81 -18.31 25.63
CA VAL A 596 15.31 -18.15 24.26
C VAL A 596 16.57 -18.96 24.14
N CYS A 597 16.60 -19.91 23.22
CA CYS A 597 17.80 -20.68 22.91
C CYS A 597 18.05 -20.66 21.40
N SER A 598 19.30 -20.44 21.01
CA SER A 598 19.78 -20.56 19.64
C SER A 598 21.02 -21.45 19.63
N LEU A 599 21.03 -22.48 18.80
CA LEU A 599 22.13 -23.41 18.60
C LEU A 599 22.56 -23.31 17.14
N GLY A 600 23.75 -22.80 16.88
CA GLY A 600 24.22 -22.51 15.53
C GLY A 600 25.49 -23.28 15.17
N ARG A 601 25.49 -23.94 14.02
CA ARG A 601 26.68 -24.49 13.38
C ARG A 601 27.10 -23.62 12.20
N LYS A 602 28.39 -23.28 12.13
CA LYS A 602 29.02 -22.50 11.05
C LYS A 602 29.92 -23.39 10.20
N ARG A 603 30.46 -22.82 9.12
CA ARG A 603 31.52 -23.45 8.32
C ARG A 603 32.64 -24.04 9.19
N ARG A 604 33.19 -25.17 8.74
CA ARG A 604 34.28 -25.91 9.42
C ARG A 604 33.93 -26.39 10.83
N GLY A 605 32.65 -26.66 11.11
CA GLY A 605 32.20 -27.27 12.37
C GLY A 605 32.25 -26.35 13.59
N ARG A 606 32.43 -25.03 13.42
CA ARG A 606 32.42 -24.09 14.54
C ARG A 606 30.99 -23.88 15.05
N GLY A 607 30.75 -24.10 16.33
CA GLY A 607 29.48 -23.90 17.01
C GLY A 607 29.41 -22.57 17.77
N GLU A 608 28.23 -21.96 17.78
CA GLU A 608 27.85 -20.88 18.69
C GLU A 608 26.47 -21.19 19.27
N ALA A 609 26.31 -21.07 20.58
CA ALA A 609 25.01 -21.21 21.21
C ALA A 609 24.71 -20.04 22.15
N ILE A 610 23.48 -19.54 22.07
CA ILE A 610 22.96 -18.49 22.93
C ILE A 610 21.85 -19.11 23.78
N LEU A 611 21.88 -18.82 25.08
CA LEU A 611 20.79 -19.14 25.99
C LEU A 611 20.49 -17.93 26.86
N ALA A 612 19.25 -17.47 26.78
CA ALA A 612 18.69 -16.47 27.66
C ALA A 612 17.51 -17.08 28.43
N VAL A 613 17.53 -16.96 29.75
CA VAL A 613 16.46 -17.43 30.64
C VAL A 613 15.97 -16.26 31.48
N ARG A 614 14.70 -15.92 31.33
CA ARG A 614 14.01 -14.95 32.18
C ARG A 614 13.46 -15.67 33.40
N GLY A 615 13.87 -15.22 34.58
CA GLY A 615 13.36 -15.69 35.87
C GLY A 615 11.98 -15.13 36.21
N PRO A 616 11.24 -15.76 37.14
CA PRO A 616 9.94 -15.26 37.62
C PRO A 616 10.01 -13.90 38.32
N ASP A 617 11.20 -13.57 38.85
CA ASP A 617 11.52 -12.32 39.52
C ASP A 617 11.92 -11.19 38.55
N GLY A 618 11.83 -11.44 37.24
CA GLY A 618 12.14 -10.48 36.18
C GLY A 618 13.63 -10.38 35.85
N ARG A 619 14.51 -11.15 36.50
CA ARG A 619 15.95 -11.15 36.17
C ARG A 619 16.21 -11.90 34.88
N LEU A 620 17.17 -11.41 34.10
CA LEU A 620 17.62 -12.04 32.87
C LEU A 620 18.95 -12.76 33.11
N LEU A 621 18.98 -14.06 32.82
CA LEU A 621 20.20 -14.86 32.79
C LEU A 621 20.62 -15.06 31.34
N PHE A 622 21.88 -14.82 31.02
CA PHE A 622 22.39 -14.90 29.65
C PHE A 622 23.73 -15.62 29.55
N GLY A 623 23.93 -16.38 28.48
CA GLY A 623 25.19 -17.04 28.16
C GLY A 623 25.39 -17.18 26.66
N LEU A 624 26.66 -17.06 26.24
CA LEU A 624 27.12 -17.35 24.90
C LEU A 624 28.19 -18.44 24.98
N GLU A 625 27.89 -19.63 24.46
CA GLU A 625 28.85 -20.71 24.30
C GLU A 625 29.44 -20.72 22.89
N ARG A 626 30.74 -21.01 22.81
CA ARG A 626 31.46 -21.18 21.55
C ARG A 626 32.27 -22.46 21.64
N GLY A 627 32.23 -23.27 20.59
CA GLY A 627 32.92 -24.55 20.57
C GLY A 627 32.83 -25.24 19.23
N GLU A 628 32.91 -26.57 19.25
CA GLU A 628 32.55 -27.41 18.12
C GLU A 628 31.03 -27.56 18.06
N GLY A 629 30.44 -27.41 16.87
CA GLY A 629 29.02 -27.63 16.61
C GLY A 629 28.82 -29.02 16.02
N ARG A 630 28.17 -29.90 16.78
CA ARG A 630 27.89 -31.29 16.39
C ARG A 630 26.43 -31.46 15.99
N ARG A 631 26.17 -32.36 15.04
CA ARG A 631 24.83 -32.91 14.82
C ARG A 631 24.68 -34.13 15.72
N GLU A 632 23.61 -34.16 16.50
CA GLU A 632 23.30 -35.25 17.43
C GLU A 632 21.78 -35.54 17.30
N ASP A 633 21.40 -36.77 16.93
CA ASP A 633 20.02 -37.25 16.82
C ASP A 633 19.03 -36.33 16.06
N GLY A 634 19.46 -35.74 14.94
CA GLY A 634 18.65 -34.81 14.13
C GLY A 634 18.54 -33.40 14.72
N GLY A 635 19.32 -33.08 15.75
CA GLY A 635 19.47 -31.75 16.33
C GLY A 635 20.90 -31.23 16.28
N LEU A 636 21.15 -30.14 17.01
CA LEU A 636 22.47 -29.52 17.15
C LEU A 636 22.92 -29.49 18.60
N ALA A 637 24.22 -29.66 18.82
CA ALA A 637 24.87 -29.51 20.11
C ALA A 637 26.09 -28.59 20.01
N VAL A 638 26.22 -27.67 20.97
CA VAL A 638 27.37 -26.78 21.13
C VAL A 638 27.65 -26.67 22.63
N GLY A 639 28.83 -27.15 23.04
CA GLY A 639 29.23 -27.14 24.45
C GLY A 639 28.24 -27.89 25.35
N GLY A 640 27.69 -27.22 26.35
CA GLY A 640 26.73 -27.78 27.32
C GLY A 640 25.27 -27.78 26.85
N LEU A 641 24.98 -27.31 25.64
CA LEU A 641 23.63 -27.18 25.11
C LEU A 641 23.41 -28.12 23.91
N ALA A 642 22.25 -28.76 23.88
CA ALA A 642 21.80 -29.60 22.79
C ALA A 642 20.30 -29.40 22.55
N GLY A 643 19.87 -29.34 21.29
CA GLY A 643 18.49 -29.04 20.96
C GLY A 643 18.10 -29.49 19.55
N GLY A 644 16.83 -29.85 19.37
CA GLY A 644 16.27 -30.32 18.10
C GLY A 644 15.95 -31.82 18.13
N GLY A 645 15.99 -32.47 16.98
CA GLY A 645 15.70 -33.90 16.81
C GLY A 645 14.21 -34.25 16.72
N HIS A 646 13.93 -35.55 16.58
CA HIS A 646 12.58 -36.10 16.48
C HIS A 646 12.43 -37.32 17.42
N PRO A 647 11.77 -37.19 18.59
CA PRO A 647 11.05 -36.01 19.08
C PRO A 647 11.99 -34.88 19.52
N ALA A 648 11.54 -33.63 19.32
CA ALA A 648 12.34 -32.45 19.64
C ALA A 648 12.53 -32.30 21.16
N ARG A 649 13.76 -32.05 21.59
CA ARG A 649 14.12 -31.86 23.00
C ARG A 649 15.11 -30.72 23.15
N LEU A 650 15.05 -29.96 24.23
CA LEU A 650 16.04 -28.93 24.59
C LEU A 650 16.72 -29.34 25.89
N ARG A 651 18.05 -29.48 25.85
CA ARG A 651 18.90 -29.76 27.01
C ARG A 651 19.97 -28.69 27.15
N ALA A 652 20.17 -28.21 28.37
CA ALA A 652 21.28 -27.31 28.69
C ALA A 652 21.88 -27.65 30.04
N ARG A 653 23.20 -27.58 30.16
CA ARG A 653 23.93 -27.57 31.43
C ARG A 653 25.08 -26.60 31.31
N THR A 654 24.86 -25.37 31.78
CA THR A 654 25.80 -24.25 31.60
C THR A 654 25.76 -23.27 32.76
N ARG A 655 26.62 -22.24 32.72
CA ARG A 655 26.59 -21.10 33.64
C ARG A 655 26.21 -19.85 32.87
N LEU A 656 25.17 -19.18 33.34
CA LEU A 656 24.67 -17.93 32.76
C LEU A 656 25.03 -16.75 33.66
N ALA A 657 25.38 -15.62 33.06
CA ALA A 657 25.56 -14.36 33.75
C ALA A 657 24.21 -13.72 34.07
N GLU A 658 24.05 -13.25 35.30
CA GLU A 658 22.87 -12.54 35.77
C GLU A 658 22.97 -11.05 35.43
N HIS A 659 21.88 -10.50 34.89
CA HIS A 659 21.78 -9.11 34.47
C HIS A 659 20.61 -8.41 35.15
N ASP A 660 20.89 -7.21 35.67
CA ASP A 660 19.87 -6.28 36.18
C ASP A 660 19.23 -5.54 35.00
N GLY A 661 17.98 -5.92 34.68
CA GLY A 661 17.14 -5.26 33.67
C GLY A 661 16.94 -6.04 32.36
N ASP A 662 16.02 -5.53 31.54
CA ASP A 662 15.51 -6.19 30.32
C ASP A 662 16.37 -5.92 29.06
N ALA A 663 17.66 -5.58 29.19
CA ALA A 663 18.47 -5.20 28.03
C ALA A 663 19.92 -5.70 28.13
N PHE A 664 20.45 -6.15 27.00
CA PHE A 664 21.84 -6.60 26.86
C PHE A 664 22.82 -5.49 27.25
N PRO A 665 23.90 -5.80 27.99
CA PRO A 665 24.88 -4.79 28.36
C PRO A 665 25.53 -4.18 27.09
N PRO A 666 25.85 -2.88 27.07
CA PRO A 666 26.26 -2.16 25.86
C PRO A 666 27.69 -2.51 25.37
N GLY A 667 28.19 -3.72 25.59
CA GLY A 667 29.45 -4.20 25.02
C GLY A 667 30.01 -5.46 25.68
N PRO A 668 30.93 -6.18 25.01
CA PRO A 668 31.57 -7.39 25.53
C PRO A 668 32.38 -7.17 26.82
N LEU A 669 32.82 -5.93 27.08
CA LEU A 669 33.57 -5.57 28.29
C LEU A 669 32.74 -5.66 29.57
N ALA A 670 31.47 -5.28 29.54
CA ALA A 670 30.59 -5.39 30.71
C ALA A 670 30.30 -6.86 31.07
N LEU A 671 30.27 -7.77 30.08
CA LEU A 671 30.16 -9.22 30.30
C LEU A 671 31.42 -9.82 30.95
N LEU A 672 32.59 -9.23 30.71
CA LEU A 672 33.86 -9.72 31.21
C LEU A 672 34.21 -9.20 32.62
N LEU A 673 33.69 -8.02 32.99
CA LEU A 673 34.16 -7.30 34.18
C LEU A 673 33.44 -7.66 35.49
N ALA A 674 32.22 -8.23 35.47
CA ALA A 674 31.51 -8.62 36.70
C ALA A 674 30.30 -9.57 36.51
N PRO A 675 30.46 -10.85 36.13
CA PRO A 675 29.30 -11.75 36.05
C PRO A 675 29.04 -12.41 37.42
N ARG A 676 27.91 -12.07 38.06
CA ARG A 676 27.26 -13.03 38.97
C ARG A 676 26.80 -14.18 38.08
N THR A 677 27.46 -15.32 38.16
CA THR A 677 27.10 -16.49 37.34
C THR A 677 26.28 -17.48 38.13
N VAL A 678 25.25 -18.03 37.51
CA VAL A 678 24.36 -19.03 38.09
C VAL A 678 24.40 -20.28 37.22
N GLU A 679 24.48 -21.46 37.83
CA GLU A 679 24.37 -22.71 37.10
C GLU A 679 22.92 -22.92 36.65
N VAL A 680 22.72 -23.25 35.38
CA VAL A 680 21.41 -23.50 34.79
C VAL A 680 21.40 -24.88 34.16
N ARG A 681 20.35 -25.65 34.49
CA ARG A 681 20.06 -26.96 33.88
C ARG A 681 18.66 -26.95 33.29
N ILE A 682 18.53 -27.33 32.03
CA ILE A 682 17.26 -27.40 31.31
C ILE A 682 17.14 -28.79 30.71
N ASP A 683 15.99 -29.42 30.88
CA ASP A 683 15.64 -30.65 30.17
C ASP A 683 14.14 -30.63 29.83
N LEU A 684 13.81 -30.24 28.60
CA LEU A 684 12.44 -30.01 28.13
C LEU A 684 12.14 -30.86 26.89
N ALA A 685 11.06 -31.62 26.94
CA ALA A 685 10.47 -32.29 25.77
C ALA A 685 9.52 -31.33 25.05
N PHE A 686 9.63 -31.23 23.73
CA PHE A 686 8.76 -30.40 22.90
C PHE A 686 7.73 -31.28 22.17
N HIS A 687 6.45 -31.01 22.44
CA HIS A 687 5.30 -31.70 21.87
C HIS A 687 4.63 -30.80 20.84
N PRO A 688 4.72 -31.12 19.53
CA PRO A 688 4.10 -30.33 18.49
C PRO A 688 2.58 -30.20 18.65
N THR A 689 2.07 -29.01 18.38
CA THR A 689 0.61 -28.74 18.30
C THR A 689 0.18 -28.37 16.88
N CYS A 690 1.13 -28.11 15.99
CA CYS A 690 0.89 -27.96 14.56
C CYS A 690 1.95 -28.73 13.76
N PRO A 691 1.71 -29.02 12.47
CA PRO A 691 2.73 -29.56 11.59
C PRO A 691 3.94 -28.62 11.50
N ALA A 692 5.13 -29.18 11.25
CA ALA A 692 6.30 -28.38 10.88
C ALA A 692 6.14 -27.89 9.43
N VAL A 693 6.51 -26.65 9.15
CA VAL A 693 6.34 -26.04 7.83
C VAL A 693 7.57 -25.22 7.49
N ASP A 694 8.15 -25.43 6.30
CA ASP A 694 9.17 -24.53 5.78
C ASP A 694 8.51 -23.22 5.36
N LEU A 695 8.78 -22.15 6.11
CA LEU A 695 8.25 -20.83 5.87
C LEU A 695 8.67 -20.30 4.48
N CYS A 696 9.84 -20.67 3.97
CA CYS A 696 10.28 -20.30 2.62
C CYS A 696 9.48 -21.01 1.50
N ALA A 697 8.77 -22.09 1.81
CA ALA A 697 7.83 -22.71 0.88
C ALA A 697 6.51 -21.93 0.75
N SER A 698 6.25 -20.99 1.67
CA SER A 698 5.04 -20.15 1.66
C SER A 698 5.06 -19.04 0.61
N VAL A 699 6.20 -18.79 -0.04
CA VAL A 699 6.33 -17.74 -1.06
C VAL A 699 6.65 -18.34 -2.44
N ASP A 700 6.42 -17.59 -3.51
CA ASP A 700 6.76 -18.01 -4.86
C ASP A 700 8.29 -18.08 -5.07
N GLU A 701 8.73 -18.76 -6.14
CA GLU A 701 10.16 -18.97 -6.43
C GLU A 701 10.97 -17.68 -6.58
N VAL A 702 10.40 -16.61 -7.15
CA VAL A 702 11.10 -15.33 -7.29
C VAL A 702 11.29 -14.68 -5.92
N THR A 703 10.28 -14.78 -5.06
CA THR A 703 10.32 -14.26 -3.70
C THR A 703 11.24 -15.09 -2.80
N ARG A 704 11.25 -16.42 -2.93
CA ARG A 704 12.16 -17.33 -2.21
C ARG A 704 13.63 -17.00 -2.47
N ARG A 705 14.02 -16.81 -3.74
CA ARG A 705 15.39 -16.39 -4.08
C ARG A 705 15.81 -15.06 -3.47
N ARG A 706 14.85 -14.18 -3.14
CA ARG A 706 15.15 -12.92 -2.44
C ARG A 706 15.41 -13.15 -0.95
N LEU A 707 14.81 -14.19 -0.34
CA LEU A 707 15.06 -14.56 1.05
C LEU A 707 16.37 -15.33 1.23
N GLU A 708 16.93 -15.92 0.17
CA GLU A 708 18.18 -16.71 0.21
C GLU A 708 19.33 -16.08 1.02
N PRO A 709 19.62 -14.75 0.94
CA PRO A 709 20.66 -14.12 1.76
C PRO A 709 20.36 -14.13 3.27
N LEU A 710 19.11 -14.38 3.66
CA LEU A 710 18.63 -14.43 5.04
C LEU A 710 18.25 -15.84 5.45
N GLY A 711 18.63 -16.87 4.69
CA GLY A 711 18.34 -18.27 4.96
C GLY A 711 17.50 -18.88 3.83
N ALA A 712 17.90 -20.05 3.36
CA ALA A 712 17.21 -20.76 2.29
C ALA A 712 15.99 -21.52 2.80
N HIS A 713 16.04 -22.01 4.04
CA HIS A 713 14.98 -22.78 4.70
C HIS A 713 14.79 -22.32 6.14
N HIS A 714 13.54 -22.26 6.59
CA HIS A 714 13.15 -21.95 7.97
C HIS A 714 11.97 -22.86 8.34
N VAL A 715 12.27 -24.01 8.94
CA VAL A 715 11.26 -24.99 9.33
C VAL A 715 10.74 -24.61 10.71
N GLU A 716 9.51 -24.09 10.71
CA GLU A 716 8.88 -23.49 11.87
C GLU A 716 7.78 -24.41 12.43
N GLN A 717 7.70 -24.51 13.75
CA GLN A 717 6.68 -25.33 14.41
C GLN A 717 6.31 -24.79 15.80
N SER A 718 5.01 -24.72 16.10
CA SER A 718 4.51 -24.43 17.45
C SER A 718 4.22 -25.71 18.24
N GLY A 719 4.42 -25.63 19.56
CA GLY A 719 4.20 -26.76 20.45
C GLY A 719 4.16 -26.38 21.93
N ARG A 720 3.99 -27.41 22.75
CA ARG A 720 4.12 -27.36 24.21
C ARG A 720 5.50 -27.86 24.61
N ALA A 721 6.08 -27.27 25.63
CA ALA A 721 7.31 -27.77 26.22
C ALA A 721 7.08 -28.14 27.68
N GLU A 722 7.49 -29.35 28.06
CA GLU A 722 7.34 -29.87 29.41
C GLU A 722 8.66 -30.46 29.93
N GLY A 723 8.97 -30.17 31.19
CA GLY A 723 10.14 -30.75 31.85
C GLY A 723 10.61 -29.97 33.06
N GLU A 724 11.92 -30.00 33.34
CA GLU A 724 12.53 -29.37 34.50
C GLU A 724 13.53 -28.29 34.08
N VAL A 725 13.45 -27.14 34.75
CA VAL A 725 14.41 -26.05 34.66
C VAL A 725 14.97 -25.80 36.06
N ALA A 726 16.28 -25.91 36.25
CA ALA A 726 16.95 -25.58 37.49
C ALA A 726 17.84 -24.34 37.29
N ILE A 727 17.72 -23.37 38.20
CA ILE A 727 18.49 -22.13 38.24
C ILE A 727 19.11 -22.03 39.63
N GLY A 728 20.42 -22.28 39.74
CA GLY A 728 21.10 -22.45 41.02
C GLY A 728 20.46 -23.61 41.79
N ASP A 729 20.04 -23.33 43.03
CA ASP A 729 19.39 -24.32 43.90
C ASP A 729 17.88 -24.45 43.67
N ARG A 730 17.29 -23.54 42.86
CA ARG A 730 15.85 -23.50 42.61
C ARG A 730 15.50 -24.39 41.41
N ARG A 731 14.45 -25.20 41.56
CA ARG A 731 13.92 -26.05 40.49
C ARG A 731 12.50 -25.63 40.15
N PHE A 732 12.20 -25.62 38.86
CA PHE A 732 10.92 -25.24 38.30
C PHE A 732 10.44 -26.37 37.40
N ARG A 733 9.17 -26.75 37.57
CA ARG A 733 8.48 -27.57 36.58
C ARG A 733 8.00 -26.63 35.47
N PHE A 734 8.50 -26.82 34.26
CA PHE A 734 8.13 -25.99 33.12
C PHE A 734 6.98 -26.66 32.37
N ARG A 735 5.90 -25.91 32.15
CA ARG A 735 4.73 -26.31 31.34
C ARG A 735 4.31 -25.14 30.49
N GLY A 736 5.20 -24.76 29.59
CA GLY A 736 5.02 -23.62 28.72
C GLY A 736 4.66 -24.01 27.29
N THR A 737 4.44 -22.98 26.48
CA THR A 737 4.27 -23.14 25.03
C THR A 737 5.16 -22.19 24.27
N GLY A 738 5.35 -22.46 22.99
CA GLY A 738 6.25 -21.66 22.19
C GLY A 738 6.45 -22.21 20.79
N SER A 739 7.57 -21.84 20.19
CA SER A 739 7.99 -22.29 18.87
C SER A 739 9.38 -22.88 18.89
N ARG A 740 9.64 -23.71 17.87
CA ARG A 740 10.98 -24.06 17.42
C ARG A 740 11.15 -23.64 15.96
N ASP A 741 12.37 -23.26 15.61
CA ASP A 741 12.83 -23.06 14.22
C ASP A 741 14.02 -23.99 13.96
N HIS A 742 14.07 -24.58 12.76
CA HIS A 742 15.28 -25.19 12.23
C HIS A 742 15.57 -24.60 10.85
N SER A 743 16.65 -23.84 10.76
CA SER A 743 16.95 -23.05 9.58
C SER A 743 18.35 -23.29 9.03
N PHE A 744 18.47 -23.14 7.71
CA PHE A 744 19.68 -23.45 6.95
C PHE A 744 19.89 -22.46 5.81
N GLY A 745 21.13 -22.01 5.62
CA GLY A 745 21.55 -21.21 4.46
C GLY A 745 22.49 -20.07 4.83
N HIS A 746 22.55 -19.04 3.98
CA HIS A 746 23.40 -17.87 4.20
C HIS A 746 22.72 -16.85 5.11
N ARG A 747 23.48 -16.21 6.01
CA ARG A 747 22.98 -15.18 6.93
C ARG A 747 23.71 -13.85 6.74
N ASP A 748 23.29 -13.11 5.71
CA ASP A 748 23.68 -11.73 5.42
C ASP A 748 22.71 -10.73 6.07
N TRP A 749 22.93 -10.40 7.35
CA TRP A 749 22.15 -9.37 8.04
C TRP A 749 22.27 -7.98 7.42
N ASP A 750 23.24 -7.75 6.54
CA ASP A 750 23.29 -6.53 5.75
C ASP A 750 22.22 -6.50 4.68
N ALA A 751 21.67 -7.63 4.22
CA ALA A 751 20.61 -7.65 3.21
C ALA A 751 19.23 -7.20 3.74
N ALA A 752 18.98 -7.32 5.05
CA ALA A 752 17.68 -7.02 5.69
C ALA A 752 17.55 -5.54 6.08
N ASP A 753 16.81 -4.72 5.32
CA ASP A 753 16.53 -3.33 5.68
C ASP A 753 15.50 -3.22 6.83
N HIS A 754 14.56 -4.16 6.90
CA HIS A 754 13.52 -4.30 7.93
C HIS A 754 13.36 -5.78 8.29
N TRP A 755 13.12 -6.09 9.57
CA TRP A 755 12.88 -7.46 10.04
C TRP A 755 11.72 -7.49 11.03
N GLY A 756 10.74 -8.35 10.75
CA GLY A 756 9.66 -8.72 11.65
C GLY A 756 9.40 -10.22 11.52
N LEU A 757 9.49 -10.95 12.63
CA LEU A 757 9.07 -12.35 12.74
C LEU A 757 8.09 -12.44 13.90
N PHE A 758 6.94 -13.08 13.68
CA PHE A 758 5.89 -13.21 14.67
C PHE A 758 5.49 -14.67 14.77
N THR A 759 5.69 -15.25 15.95
CA THR A 759 5.26 -16.61 16.25
C THR A 759 4.28 -16.53 17.41
N MET A 760 3.16 -17.23 17.31
CA MET A 760 2.17 -17.23 18.38
C MET A 760 1.27 -18.46 18.33
N ARG A 761 0.75 -18.81 19.50
CA ARG A 761 -0.23 -19.87 19.68
C ARG A 761 -1.45 -19.33 20.44
N LEU A 762 -2.60 -19.27 19.79
CA LEU A 762 -3.88 -18.76 20.34
C LEU A 762 -4.80 -19.95 20.70
N GLY A 763 -4.81 -20.38 21.96
CA GLY A 763 -5.47 -21.63 22.34
C GLY A 763 -4.76 -22.86 21.77
N GLU A 764 -5.46 -24.00 21.62
CA GLU A 764 -4.83 -25.26 21.19
C GLU A 764 -4.77 -25.44 19.67
N ASP A 765 -5.76 -24.90 18.94
CA ASP A 765 -5.97 -25.21 17.52
C ASP A 765 -5.59 -24.07 16.57
N VAL A 766 -4.98 -22.99 17.09
CA VAL A 766 -4.53 -21.86 16.27
C VAL A 766 -3.06 -21.55 16.55
N ALA A 767 -2.24 -21.68 15.50
CA ALA A 767 -0.84 -21.26 15.51
C ALA A 767 -0.56 -20.37 14.30
N LEU A 768 0.12 -19.25 14.52
CA LEU A 768 0.49 -18.30 13.48
C LEU A 768 2.00 -18.12 13.51
N HIS A 769 2.63 -18.34 12.35
CA HIS A 769 4.03 -18.04 12.08
C HIS A 769 4.05 -17.09 10.90
N ALA A 770 4.48 -15.85 11.12
CA ALA A 770 4.39 -14.79 10.13
C ALA A 770 5.73 -14.04 10.01
N LEU A 771 6.18 -13.86 8.76
CA LEU A 771 7.39 -13.14 8.41
C LEU A 771 7.05 -11.89 7.62
N ALA A 772 7.65 -10.76 7.97
CA ALA A 772 7.58 -9.50 7.23
C ALA A 772 8.97 -8.84 7.19
N VAL A 773 9.72 -9.05 6.12
CA VAL A 773 11.12 -8.64 5.99
C VAL A 773 11.34 -7.83 4.72
N CYS A 774 12.05 -6.71 4.82
CA CYS A 774 12.49 -5.98 3.63
C CYS A 774 13.91 -6.41 3.26
N VAL A 775 14.08 -7.08 2.12
CA VAL A 775 15.38 -7.45 1.58
C VAL A 775 15.73 -6.56 0.40
N ARG A 776 16.81 -5.77 0.53
CA ARG A 776 17.32 -4.88 -0.54
C ARG A 776 16.21 -4.03 -1.20
N GLY A 777 15.38 -3.41 -0.37
CA GLY A 777 14.31 -2.53 -0.83
C GLY A 777 13.06 -3.23 -1.31
N ARG A 778 12.92 -4.55 -1.19
CA ARG A 778 11.70 -5.29 -1.53
C ARG A 778 11.14 -5.97 -0.30
N MET A 779 9.84 -5.78 -0.06
CA MET A 779 9.15 -6.45 1.03
C MET A 779 8.92 -7.91 0.65
N VAL A 780 9.14 -8.80 1.61
CA VAL A 780 8.81 -10.21 1.55
C VAL A 780 7.94 -10.53 2.76
N GLU A 781 6.73 -10.98 2.49
CA GLU A 781 5.73 -11.38 3.48
C GLU A 781 5.44 -12.87 3.25
N GLY A 782 5.28 -13.63 4.33
CA GLY A 782 5.06 -15.06 4.24
C GLY A 782 4.82 -15.68 5.61
N GLY A 783 4.72 -17.00 5.65
CA GLY A 783 4.32 -17.76 6.82
C GLY A 783 3.12 -18.65 6.60
N PHE A 784 2.60 -19.18 7.69
CA PHE A 784 1.40 -20.00 7.70
C PHE A 784 0.53 -19.70 8.91
N LEU A 785 -0.77 -19.93 8.71
CA LEU A 785 -1.76 -20.00 9.77
C LEU A 785 -2.26 -21.45 9.85
N TRP A 786 -2.03 -22.10 10.98
CA TRP A 786 -2.71 -23.33 11.34
C TRP A 786 -3.98 -22.98 12.08
N ARG A 787 -5.14 -23.38 11.57
CA ARG A 787 -6.45 -23.13 12.18
C ARG A 787 -7.35 -24.34 11.99
N GLU A 788 -7.82 -24.91 13.09
CA GLU A 788 -8.86 -25.96 13.09
C GLU A 788 -8.50 -27.16 12.18
N GLY A 789 -7.25 -27.62 12.24
CA GLY A 789 -6.79 -28.76 11.44
C GLY A 789 -6.39 -28.43 10.00
N ARG A 790 -6.45 -27.14 9.60
CA ARG A 790 -6.14 -26.69 8.23
C ARG A 790 -4.91 -25.81 8.23
N LEU A 791 -4.05 -26.05 7.24
CA LEU A 791 -2.87 -25.22 6.97
C LEU A 791 -3.21 -24.20 5.89
N GLU A 792 -3.12 -22.92 6.24
CA GLU A 792 -3.40 -21.79 5.34
C GLU A 792 -2.12 -21.00 5.08
N ARG A 793 -1.89 -20.63 3.82
CA ARG A 793 -0.71 -19.85 3.42
C ARG A 793 -0.96 -18.39 3.72
N LEU A 794 -0.02 -17.73 4.41
CA LEU A 794 -0.10 -16.27 4.54
C LEU A 794 0.22 -15.62 3.20
N THR A 795 -0.72 -14.84 2.69
CA THR A 795 -0.53 -14.01 1.50
C THR A 795 -0.04 -12.63 1.86
N ARG A 796 -0.22 -12.23 3.12
CA ARG A 796 0.15 -10.90 3.62
C ARG A 796 0.30 -10.84 5.14
N VAL A 797 1.26 -10.02 5.58
CA VAL A 797 1.56 -9.78 7.00
C VAL A 797 1.77 -8.28 7.24
N GLU A 798 0.75 -7.62 7.77
CA GLU A 798 0.81 -6.20 8.14
C GLU A 798 0.96 -6.05 9.65
N HIS A 799 1.75 -5.08 10.10
CA HIS A 799 1.94 -4.86 11.53
C HIS A 799 2.23 -3.40 11.87
N VAL A 800 1.86 -3.00 13.08
CA VAL A 800 2.12 -1.68 13.67
C VAL A 800 2.70 -1.90 15.07
N TRP A 801 3.91 -1.39 15.29
CA TRP A 801 4.54 -1.43 16.61
C TRP A 801 4.08 -0.25 17.48
N GLU A 802 3.73 -0.53 18.72
CA GLU A 802 3.52 0.47 19.77
C GLU A 802 4.84 0.65 20.53
N MET A 803 5.40 1.85 20.51
CA MET A 803 6.75 2.15 21.02
C MET A 803 6.70 3.10 22.22
N GLU A 804 7.58 2.87 23.19
CA GLU A 804 7.91 3.84 24.23
C GLU A 804 9.42 4.16 24.12
N GLY A 805 9.73 5.32 23.55
CA GLY A 805 11.08 5.62 23.08
C GLY A 805 11.53 4.59 22.03
N ASP A 806 12.64 3.91 22.29
CA ASP A 806 13.18 2.86 21.41
C ASP A 806 12.68 1.44 21.75
N ARG A 807 11.88 1.26 22.81
CA ARG A 807 11.44 -0.06 23.29
C ARG A 807 10.02 -0.41 22.80
N PRO A 808 9.78 -1.61 22.28
CA PRO A 808 8.44 -2.06 21.92
C PRO A 808 7.61 -2.37 23.18
N ARG A 809 6.37 -1.87 23.22
CA ARG A 809 5.37 -2.15 24.27
C ARG A 809 4.22 -3.02 23.78
N GLY A 810 3.94 -2.97 22.48
CA GLY A 810 2.93 -3.78 21.84
C GLY A 810 3.13 -3.87 20.34
N VAL A 811 2.35 -4.74 19.72
CA VAL A 811 2.27 -4.87 18.26
C VAL A 811 0.85 -5.24 17.87
N ALA A 812 0.28 -4.56 16.90
CA ALA A 812 -0.95 -4.99 16.24
C ALA A 812 -0.57 -5.65 14.91
N ILE A 813 -1.14 -6.81 14.61
CA ILE A 813 -0.82 -7.63 13.44
C ILE A 813 -2.11 -7.98 12.70
N GLU A 814 -2.14 -7.82 11.38
CA GLU A 814 -3.21 -8.30 10.49
C GLU A 814 -2.57 -9.24 9.47
N VAL A 815 -3.07 -10.48 9.40
CA VAL A 815 -2.63 -11.46 8.40
C VAL A 815 -3.78 -11.85 7.49
N SER A 816 -3.49 -11.96 6.20
CA SER A 816 -4.41 -12.49 5.19
C SER A 816 -3.93 -13.86 4.72
N THR A 817 -4.88 -14.75 4.41
CA THR A 817 -4.56 -16.10 3.94
C THR A 817 -5.15 -16.36 2.54
N ASP A 818 -4.80 -17.51 1.95
CA ASP A 818 -5.33 -17.98 0.67
C ASP A 818 -6.67 -18.74 0.78
N ALA A 819 -7.11 -19.04 2.00
CA ALA A 819 -8.21 -19.98 2.25
C ALA A 819 -9.23 -19.54 3.30
N GLY A 820 -9.01 -18.42 4.01
CA GLY A 820 -9.93 -17.96 5.04
C GLY A 820 -9.89 -16.46 5.32
N PRO A 821 -10.77 -15.96 6.20
CA PRO A 821 -10.85 -14.54 6.51
C PRO A 821 -9.56 -14.06 7.19
N PRO A 822 -9.20 -12.78 7.02
CA PRO A 822 -8.06 -12.20 7.71
C PRO A 822 -8.13 -12.38 9.23
N LEU A 823 -6.98 -12.57 9.86
CA LEU A 823 -6.85 -12.67 11.32
C LEU A 823 -6.16 -11.40 11.84
N HIS A 824 -6.86 -10.70 12.74
CA HIS A 824 -6.29 -9.58 13.49
C HIS A 824 -5.88 -10.04 14.89
N VAL A 825 -4.68 -9.67 15.31
CA VAL A 825 -4.12 -10.01 16.62
C VAL A 825 -3.46 -8.78 17.24
N ARG A 826 -3.74 -8.55 18.53
CA ARG A 826 -3.04 -7.56 19.35
C ARG A 826 -2.08 -8.25 20.29
N GLY A 827 -0.82 -7.85 20.27
CA GLY A 827 0.25 -8.31 21.15
C GLY A 827 0.63 -7.25 22.17
N THR A 828 0.73 -7.65 23.44
CA THR A 828 1.31 -6.85 24.53
C THR A 828 2.63 -7.48 24.94
N MET A 829 3.71 -6.69 24.91
CA MET A 829 5.04 -7.18 25.25
C MET A 829 5.13 -7.40 26.76
N ILE A 830 5.49 -8.62 27.15
CA ILE A 830 5.74 -8.99 28.55
C ILE A 830 7.16 -8.57 28.93
N SER A 831 8.12 -8.89 28.06
CA SER A 831 9.53 -8.57 28.22
C SER A 831 10.24 -8.66 26.87
N THR A 832 11.35 -7.96 26.73
CA THR A 832 12.16 -7.97 25.51
C THR A 832 13.58 -8.40 25.83
N VAL A 833 14.14 -9.30 25.02
CA VAL A 833 15.54 -9.70 25.06
C VAL A 833 16.21 -9.14 23.81
N SER A 834 17.15 -8.21 23.97
CA SER A 834 17.89 -7.65 22.84
C SER A 834 19.16 -8.48 22.56
N VAL A 835 19.28 -9.04 21.37
CA VAL A 835 20.44 -9.85 20.95
C VAL A 835 21.27 -9.06 19.92
N PRO A 836 22.54 -8.74 20.20
CA PRO A 836 23.39 -8.11 19.21
C PRO A 836 23.82 -9.13 18.15
N VAL A 837 23.48 -8.87 16.90
CA VAL A 837 23.78 -9.80 15.78
C VAL A 837 24.87 -9.29 14.84
N GLN A 838 25.11 -7.97 14.81
CA GLN A 838 26.17 -7.39 13.98
C GLN A 838 26.97 -6.31 14.75
N PRO A 839 28.31 -6.47 14.89
CA PRO A 839 29.17 -5.44 15.47
C PRO A 839 29.32 -4.22 14.55
N GLU A 840 29.51 -3.05 15.14
CA GLU A 840 29.85 -1.81 14.43
C GLU A 840 31.28 -1.90 13.90
N SER A 841 31.52 -1.45 12.67
CA SER A 841 32.84 -1.49 12.04
C SER A 841 33.59 -0.15 12.15
N ARG A 842 32.88 0.94 12.50
CA ARG A 842 33.45 2.28 12.63
C ARG A 842 34.01 2.54 14.04
N PRO A 843 35.33 2.75 14.21
CA PRO A 843 35.96 2.95 15.53
C PRO A 843 35.36 4.12 16.33
N GLY A 844 35.01 5.22 15.66
CA GLY A 844 34.43 6.40 16.31
C GLY A 844 33.03 6.19 16.90
N ARG A 845 32.24 5.22 16.40
CA ARG A 845 30.93 4.88 16.98
C ARG A 845 31.03 3.93 18.17
N HIS A 846 32.02 3.03 18.14
CA HIS A 846 32.40 2.23 19.32
C HIS A 846 32.73 3.14 20.52
N LEU A 847 33.55 4.17 20.29
CA LEU A 847 33.95 5.13 21.33
C LEU A 847 32.78 6.00 21.83
N ALA A 848 31.73 6.17 21.04
CA ALA A 848 30.51 6.89 21.41
C ALA A 848 29.45 5.99 22.09
N GLY A 849 29.82 4.78 22.54
CA GLY A 849 28.92 3.86 23.23
C GLY A 849 27.93 3.14 22.32
N ARG A 850 28.20 3.05 21.01
CA ARG A 850 27.38 2.33 20.02
C ARG A 850 28.19 1.23 19.31
N PRO A 851 28.50 0.12 20.00
CA PRO A 851 29.37 -0.93 19.44
C PRO A 851 28.66 -1.92 18.52
N TRP A 852 27.34 -1.79 18.36
CA TRP A 852 26.51 -2.69 17.56
C TRP A 852 25.82 -1.91 16.44
N ARG A 853 25.81 -2.51 15.25
CA ARG A 853 25.16 -1.97 14.05
C ARG A 853 23.76 -2.56 13.83
N LEU A 854 23.50 -3.75 14.34
CA LEU A 854 22.18 -4.36 14.32
C LEU A 854 21.95 -5.14 15.61
N ILE A 855 20.79 -4.90 16.21
CA ILE A 855 20.28 -5.56 17.41
C ILE A 855 18.93 -6.17 17.04
N LEU A 856 18.71 -7.42 17.41
CA LEU A 856 17.43 -8.10 17.28
C LEU A 856 16.73 -8.02 18.64
N ASP A 857 15.57 -7.39 18.70
CA ASP A 857 14.72 -7.35 19.88
C ASP A 857 13.75 -8.54 19.79
N GLU A 858 13.93 -9.53 20.65
CA GLU A 858 13.08 -10.71 20.78
C GLU A 858 12.13 -10.50 21.96
N SER A 859 10.89 -10.15 21.67
CA SER A 859 9.91 -9.83 22.69
C SER A 859 8.98 -11.01 22.96
N PHE A 860 8.96 -11.48 24.21
CA PHE A 860 7.90 -12.37 24.68
C PHE A 860 6.58 -11.59 24.72
N THR A 861 5.58 -12.10 24.03
CA THR A 861 4.34 -11.35 23.77
C THR A 861 3.13 -12.18 24.19
N ARG A 862 2.21 -11.53 24.91
CA ARG A 862 0.86 -12.03 25.12
C ARG A 862 -0.01 -11.52 23.98
N TYR A 863 -0.64 -12.44 23.25
CA TYR A 863 -1.47 -12.14 22.09
C TYR A 863 -2.95 -12.32 22.41
N GLU A 864 -3.78 -11.46 21.84
CA GLU A 864 -5.24 -11.52 21.88
C GLU A 864 -5.77 -11.44 20.44
N GLY A 865 -6.57 -12.43 20.02
CA GLY A 865 -7.13 -12.50 18.68
C GLY A 865 -8.10 -13.66 18.53
N ALA A 866 -9.09 -13.54 17.63
CA ALA A 866 -10.14 -14.54 17.43
C ALA A 866 -10.87 -14.98 18.73
N GLY A 867 -11.08 -14.04 19.67
CA GLY A 867 -11.70 -14.33 20.97
C GLY A 867 -10.85 -15.20 21.91
N ARG A 868 -9.56 -15.40 21.60
CA ARG A 868 -8.63 -16.25 22.33
C ARG A 868 -7.44 -15.44 22.83
N ILE A 869 -6.82 -15.93 23.90
CA ILE A 869 -5.55 -15.43 24.44
C ILE A 869 -4.48 -16.46 24.12
N GLY A 870 -3.29 -15.99 23.78
CA GLY A 870 -2.14 -16.82 23.46
C GLY A 870 -0.82 -16.17 23.78
N PHE A 871 0.25 -16.91 23.50
CA PHE A 871 1.61 -16.50 23.80
C PHE A 871 2.54 -16.85 22.64
N GLY A 872 3.63 -16.11 22.53
CA GLY A 872 4.69 -16.35 21.55
C GLY A 872 5.72 -15.24 21.55
N ILE A 873 6.36 -15.02 20.40
CA ILE A 873 7.42 -14.03 20.24
C ILE A 873 7.12 -13.07 19.10
N ALA A 874 7.35 -11.78 19.34
CA ALA A 874 7.47 -10.75 18.33
C ALA A 874 8.95 -10.32 18.23
N GLU A 875 9.57 -10.55 17.08
CA GLU A 875 10.94 -10.13 16.82
C GLU A 875 11.01 -8.89 15.94
N ARG A 876 11.97 -8.00 16.21
CA ARG A 876 12.26 -6.83 15.37
C ARG A 876 13.74 -6.51 15.31
N ALA A 877 14.24 -6.15 14.13
CA ALA A 877 15.59 -5.56 14.03
C ALA A 877 15.60 -4.06 14.32
N ARG A 878 16.68 -3.59 14.97
CA ARG A 878 17.00 -2.18 15.22
C ARG A 878 18.43 -1.88 14.74
N ARG A 879 18.60 -0.74 14.04
CA ARG A 879 19.85 -0.30 13.39
C ARG A 879 20.41 1.00 13.95
#